data_AF-A0ABD6IVH6-F1
#
_entry.id   AF-A0ABD6IVH6-F1
#
_cell.length_a   1.000
_cell.length_b   1.000
_cell.length_c   1.000
_cell.angle_alpha   90.00
_cell.angle_beta   90.00
_cell.angle_gamma   90.00
#
_symmetry.space_group_name_H-M   'P 1'
#
loop_
_entity.id
_entity.type
_entity.pdbx_description
1 polymer ?
#
loop_
_entity_poly.entity_id
_entity_poly.type
_entity_poly.pdbx_seq_one_letter_code
_entity_poly.pdbx_strand_id
1 'polypeptide(L)'
;PYTPSYWVRHVREAVRFADGVRTLGELGATTFVEIGPGGVLSALAQGCLDEDTVTVPALRADRPERAALVAAVAELHVHGVSTDWPAFFPGARRVGLPTYAFQYERYWLDTAPAARGDVRAAGLGSADHPLLGAAVSLAGGDERLLTGRLSLRTHPWLSDHAVLGTVLLPGTAFVELAVRAADEAGCDLLEDLTLEAPLVVPEQGGIAVQVWVGAADVSGRRPLTVHARPEDDTDLPWVRHATGFVTEGAPAGSGEEETTAGRALTAWPPADSEPLGLDGFYDRSAALGLAYGPLFRGLRSAWRKGDEVFAEVALPDGTDTGSFLLHPALLDAALHAIGAGGPLVAETDGPLLPFAWSGVSVHATGASTVRVRLAAAGTDAVSLTVADGTGRPVASVESLTLRPVSAEQLRERSGDALFTVERTPLGPTADDTDGTVVAYVADLDALADSDADSDADPDVDGPAQPDVVVLPCPDGPEGLSEAERVRAVTTETLRLVQHWTAEDRTARLVLVARCDDLAHAAAGGLVRSAQAEHPGRIVLLETDRPDEAATLVPGVVRSGEPHVVVREGEAGVPRLVRAASTGQKSTTPTPGAAGLGTVLLTGASGALGGTLARHLVTGHGVRRLLLVSRRGADAPGAADLADDLAALGAEATWAACDLADRAAVARLLAAHPVDSVVHTAGVLDDGVIAALTPQRLRAVLAPKTDAVLHLDELTGEGTPFVLFSSAAGVFGNPGQGNYAAANAFLDAFARHRRAQGRPTVSLAWGLWEQEGAMADALDEAGRSRMARSGVLALTTEDGLRLFDAALAADAPVLVPVRLDTTALRDRAAGTVPAPL
;
A
#
# COMPACT_ATOMS: atom_id res chain seq x y z
N PRO A 1 -52.16 31.15 24.25
CA PRO A 1 -51.61 30.40 25.41
C PRO A 1 -51.36 31.24 26.69
N TYR A 2 -51.22 32.57 26.61
CA TYR A 2 -50.87 33.41 27.78
C TYR A 2 -51.83 34.60 27.98
N THR A 3 -53.12 34.33 28.21
CA THR A 3 -54.12 35.39 28.46
C THR A 3 -54.07 35.87 29.93
N PRO A 4 -54.55 37.08 30.26
CA PRO A 4 -54.69 37.51 31.65
C PRO A 4 -55.50 36.52 32.51
N SER A 5 -56.52 35.88 31.91
CA SER A 5 -57.31 34.83 32.56
C SER A 5 -56.50 33.59 32.95
N TYR A 6 -55.48 33.22 32.18
CA TYR A 6 -54.58 32.12 32.53
C TYR A 6 -53.79 32.43 33.80
N TRP A 7 -53.19 33.63 33.91
CA TRP A 7 -52.40 34.02 35.08
C TRP A 7 -53.25 34.12 36.36
N VAL A 8 -54.49 34.65 36.26
CA VAL A 8 -55.43 34.68 37.38
C VAL A 8 -55.80 33.28 37.84
N ARG A 9 -56.02 32.34 36.90
CA ARG A 9 -56.27 30.94 37.23
C ARG A 9 -55.04 30.26 37.84
N HIS A 10 -53.85 30.51 37.30
CA HIS A 10 -52.60 29.91 37.76
C HIS A 10 -52.31 30.19 39.25
N VAL A 11 -52.67 31.39 39.74
CA VAL A 11 -52.49 31.75 41.16
C VAL A 11 -53.65 31.29 42.05
N ARG A 12 -54.82 30.96 41.49
CA ARG A 12 -56.05 30.64 42.25
C ARG A 12 -56.45 29.16 42.23
N GLU A 13 -56.11 28.43 41.17
CA GLU A 13 -56.44 27.02 40.99
C GLU A 13 -55.32 26.11 41.51
N ALA A 14 -55.64 24.85 41.78
CA ALA A 14 -54.64 23.86 42.15
C ALA A 14 -53.65 23.62 41.00
N VAL A 15 -52.35 23.70 41.29
CA VAL A 15 -51.29 23.45 40.31
C VAL A 15 -51.22 21.95 40.01
N ARG A 16 -51.57 21.56 38.79
CA ARG A 16 -51.50 20.17 38.31
C ARG A 16 -50.08 19.75 37.91
N PHE A 17 -49.12 19.89 38.83
CA PHE A 17 -47.69 19.66 38.56
C PHE A 17 -47.41 18.24 38.08
N ALA A 18 -47.89 17.23 38.81
CA ALA A 18 -47.64 15.83 38.48
C ALA A 18 -48.20 15.43 37.10
N ASP A 19 -49.36 15.99 36.72
CA ASP A 19 -49.95 15.72 35.41
C ASP A 19 -49.11 16.35 34.29
N GLY A 20 -48.62 17.58 34.49
CA GLY A 20 -47.74 18.24 33.53
C GLY A 20 -46.41 17.50 33.34
N VAL A 21 -45.82 17.01 34.43
CA VAL A 21 -44.58 16.23 34.39
C VAL A 21 -44.78 14.89 33.68
N ARG A 22 -45.84 14.14 34.00
CA ARG A 22 -46.15 12.88 33.31
C ARG A 22 -46.37 13.06 31.82
N THR A 23 -47.12 14.08 31.41
CA THR A 23 -47.33 14.38 29.99
C THR A 23 -46.01 14.70 29.26
N LEU A 24 -45.06 15.38 29.91
CA LEU A 24 -43.74 15.62 29.30
C LEU A 24 -42.94 14.32 29.14
N GLY A 25 -43.01 13.41 30.12
CA GLY A 25 -42.43 12.06 30.01
C GLY A 25 -43.05 11.26 28.85
N GLU A 26 -44.37 11.25 28.73
CA GLU A 26 -45.11 10.61 27.62
C GLU A 26 -44.73 11.16 26.24
N LEU A 27 -44.31 12.43 26.18
CA LEU A 27 -43.80 13.08 24.96
C LEU A 27 -42.31 12.83 24.70
N GLY A 28 -41.66 11.98 25.50
CA GLY A 28 -40.27 11.54 25.31
C GLY A 28 -39.22 12.40 26.04
N ALA A 29 -39.61 13.28 26.97
CA ALA A 29 -38.65 14.03 27.77
C ALA A 29 -38.00 13.11 28.82
N THR A 30 -36.68 12.95 28.75
CA THR A 30 -35.90 12.08 29.65
C THR A 30 -35.01 12.86 30.63
N THR A 31 -34.96 14.19 30.51
CA THR A 31 -34.14 15.05 31.37
C THR A 31 -34.90 16.33 31.74
N PHE A 32 -34.93 16.65 33.03
CA PHE A 32 -35.64 17.81 33.59
C PHE A 32 -34.70 18.68 34.42
N VAL A 33 -34.78 20.00 34.24
CA VAL A 33 -33.97 20.96 35.00
C VAL A 33 -34.87 21.84 35.86
N GLU A 34 -34.66 21.82 37.18
CA GLU A 34 -35.34 22.76 38.09
C GLU A 34 -34.62 24.10 38.10
N ILE A 35 -35.28 25.12 37.57
CA ILE A 35 -34.81 26.51 37.61
C ILE A 35 -35.38 27.19 38.86
N GLY A 36 -34.53 27.38 39.86
CA GLY A 36 -34.90 28.01 41.12
C GLY A 36 -33.94 27.65 42.24
N PRO A 37 -34.07 28.26 43.43
CA PRO A 37 -33.10 28.15 44.53
C PRO A 37 -33.15 26.82 45.31
N GLY A 38 -33.87 25.82 44.81
CA GLY A 38 -34.16 24.57 45.52
C GLY A 38 -33.98 23.33 44.64
N GLY A 39 -34.29 22.17 45.21
CA GLY A 39 -34.34 20.88 44.51
C GLY A 39 -35.62 20.11 44.79
N VAL A 40 -36.67 20.81 45.22
CA VAL A 40 -37.93 20.20 45.65
C VAL A 40 -38.72 19.71 44.46
N LEU A 41 -38.72 20.46 43.36
CA LEU A 41 -39.44 20.08 42.15
C LEU A 41 -38.74 18.92 41.43
N SER A 42 -37.42 18.83 41.48
CA SER A 42 -36.66 17.68 41.00
C SER A 42 -37.08 16.40 41.74
N ALA A 43 -37.14 16.43 43.07
CA ALA A 43 -37.58 15.28 43.86
C ALA A 43 -39.06 14.90 43.60
N LEU A 44 -39.94 15.89 43.44
CA LEU A 44 -41.34 15.65 43.10
C LEU A 44 -41.50 15.10 41.67
N ALA A 45 -40.66 15.55 40.73
CA ALA A 45 -40.65 15.06 39.35
C ALA A 45 -40.16 13.60 39.28
N GLN A 46 -39.13 13.22 40.04
CA GLN A 46 -38.69 11.82 40.18
C GLN A 46 -39.82 10.92 40.66
N GLY A 47 -40.64 11.38 41.62
CA GLY A 47 -41.81 10.63 42.09
C GLY A 47 -42.96 10.51 41.07
N CYS A 48 -42.89 11.20 39.93
CA CYS A 48 -43.90 11.18 38.88
C CYS A 48 -43.45 10.44 37.61
N LEU A 49 -42.17 10.08 37.49
CA LEU A 49 -41.52 9.60 36.27
C LEU A 49 -40.80 8.27 36.54
N ASP A 50 -40.32 7.63 35.47
CA ASP A 50 -39.54 6.39 35.57
C ASP A 50 -38.18 6.62 36.22
N GLU A 51 -37.62 5.59 36.87
CA GLU A 51 -36.35 5.66 37.63
C GLU A 51 -35.14 6.11 36.79
N ASP A 52 -35.18 5.89 35.49
CA ASP A 52 -34.11 6.27 34.55
C ASP A 52 -34.13 7.76 34.15
N THR A 53 -35.11 8.53 34.64
CA THR A 53 -35.24 9.95 34.30
C THR A 53 -34.29 10.83 35.09
N VAL A 54 -33.55 11.68 34.39
CA VAL A 54 -32.58 12.60 35.00
C VAL A 54 -33.28 13.88 35.44
N THR A 55 -33.16 14.26 36.72
CA THR A 55 -33.68 15.53 37.23
C THR A 55 -32.58 16.33 37.94
N VAL A 56 -32.25 17.51 37.43
CA VAL A 56 -31.11 18.30 37.93
C VAL A 56 -31.59 19.65 38.47
N PRO A 57 -31.35 19.97 39.76
CA PRO A 57 -31.59 21.31 40.29
C PRO A 57 -30.47 22.27 39.90
N ALA A 58 -30.80 23.38 39.25
CA ALA A 58 -29.81 24.35 38.78
C ALA A 58 -29.16 25.16 39.91
N LEU A 59 -29.89 25.42 41.00
CA LEU A 59 -29.39 26.13 42.17
C LEU A 59 -29.84 25.44 43.46
N ARG A 60 -29.07 25.62 44.54
CA ARG A 60 -29.46 25.19 45.89
C ARG A 60 -29.09 26.25 46.91
N ALA A 61 -30.03 26.57 47.80
CA ALA A 61 -29.86 27.61 48.82
C ALA A 61 -28.71 27.35 49.80
N ASP A 62 -28.27 26.10 49.96
CA ASP A 62 -27.17 25.69 50.84
C ASP A 62 -25.78 25.72 50.18
N ARG A 63 -25.67 26.18 48.92
CA ARG A 63 -24.43 26.16 48.14
C ARG A 63 -24.15 27.49 47.43
N PRO A 64 -22.89 27.84 47.14
CA PRO A 64 -22.57 29.01 46.32
C PRO A 64 -23.16 28.88 44.91
N GLU A 65 -23.83 29.94 44.45
CA GLU A 65 -24.57 29.99 43.18
C GLU A 65 -23.74 29.52 41.98
N ARG A 66 -22.51 30.04 41.82
CA ARG A 66 -21.61 29.67 40.72
C ARG A 66 -21.25 28.19 40.72
N ALA A 67 -20.98 27.63 41.90
CA ALA A 67 -20.62 26.22 42.04
C ALA A 67 -21.83 25.31 41.77
N ALA A 68 -23.02 25.71 42.23
CA ALA A 68 -24.26 24.98 41.97
C ALA A 68 -24.58 24.93 40.47
N LEU A 69 -24.48 26.07 39.77
CA LEU A 69 -24.76 26.13 38.34
C LEU A 69 -23.74 25.34 37.50
N VAL A 70 -22.44 25.46 37.79
CA VAL A 70 -21.39 24.67 37.11
C VAL A 70 -21.63 23.17 37.31
N ALA A 71 -21.97 22.76 38.54
CA ALA A 71 -22.25 21.37 38.85
C ALA A 71 -23.48 20.86 38.09
N ALA A 72 -24.55 21.64 38.01
CA ALA A 72 -25.75 21.27 37.26
C ALA A 72 -25.46 21.10 35.76
N VAL A 73 -24.68 22.01 35.16
CA VAL A 73 -24.27 21.90 33.74
C VAL A 73 -23.37 20.68 33.52
N ALA A 74 -22.45 20.40 34.45
CA ALA A 74 -21.60 19.21 34.38
C ALA A 74 -22.40 17.90 34.51
N GLU A 75 -23.39 17.87 35.40
CA GLU A 75 -24.29 16.73 35.59
C GLU A 75 -25.10 16.44 34.31
N LEU A 76 -25.65 17.49 33.69
CA LEU A 76 -26.32 17.37 32.39
C LEU A 76 -25.39 16.81 31.30
N HIS A 77 -24.15 17.29 31.24
CA HIS A 77 -23.17 16.80 30.28
C HIS A 77 -22.83 15.31 30.47
N VAL A 78 -22.64 14.86 31.72
CA VAL A 78 -22.37 13.45 32.05
C VAL A 78 -23.56 12.56 31.68
N HIS A 79 -24.78 13.09 31.76
CA HIS A 79 -26.00 12.40 31.32
C HIS A 79 -26.29 12.53 29.81
N GLY A 80 -25.33 13.01 29.01
CA GLY A 80 -25.41 13.02 27.55
C GLY A 80 -26.12 14.24 26.95
N VAL A 81 -26.46 15.25 27.76
CA VAL A 81 -27.02 16.51 27.24
C VAL A 81 -25.91 17.34 26.59
N SER A 82 -26.08 17.66 25.31
CA SER A 82 -25.17 18.52 24.58
C SER A 82 -25.13 19.92 25.20
N THR A 83 -23.96 20.32 25.70
CA THR A 83 -23.73 21.61 26.37
C THR A 83 -22.87 22.50 25.47
N ASP A 84 -23.29 23.76 25.30
CA ASP A 84 -22.52 24.77 24.58
C ASP A 84 -21.38 25.32 25.46
N TRP A 85 -20.28 24.55 25.53
CA TRP A 85 -19.08 24.94 26.26
C TRP A 85 -18.43 26.25 25.75
N PRO A 86 -18.42 26.55 24.44
CA PRO A 86 -18.01 27.87 23.94
C PRO A 86 -18.81 29.04 24.54
N ALA A 87 -20.14 28.91 24.65
CA ALA A 87 -20.97 29.95 25.28
C ALA A 87 -20.71 30.06 26.80
N PHE A 88 -20.40 28.95 27.46
CA PHE A 88 -20.08 28.94 28.90
C PHE A 88 -18.69 29.52 29.22
N PHE A 89 -17.71 29.33 28.33
CA PHE A 89 -16.32 29.77 28.50
C PHE A 89 -15.86 30.72 27.36
N PRO A 90 -16.43 31.94 27.26
CA PRO A 90 -16.04 32.88 26.21
C PRO A 90 -14.56 33.28 26.37
N GLY A 91 -13.76 33.08 25.32
CA GLY A 91 -12.33 33.44 25.28
C GLY A 91 -11.38 32.45 25.95
N ALA A 92 -11.85 31.26 26.36
CA ALA A 92 -10.98 30.20 26.87
C ALA A 92 -10.19 29.49 25.76
N ARG A 93 -9.02 28.93 26.11
CA ARG A 93 -8.19 28.09 25.23
C ARG A 93 -8.28 26.63 25.66
N ARG A 94 -8.29 25.70 24.69
CA ARG A 94 -8.17 24.26 24.97
C ARG A 94 -6.74 23.93 25.38
N VAL A 95 -6.59 23.08 26.39
CA VAL A 95 -5.29 22.57 26.84
C VAL A 95 -5.31 21.05 26.74
N GLY A 96 -4.18 20.46 26.37
CA GLY A 96 -4.02 19.01 26.40
C GLY A 96 -4.08 18.51 27.83
N LEU A 97 -4.98 17.58 28.11
CA LEU A 97 -5.02 16.83 29.36
C LEU A 97 -4.27 15.51 29.17
N PRO A 98 -3.81 14.87 30.26
CA PRO A 98 -3.33 13.49 30.20
C PRO A 98 -4.36 12.62 29.46
N THR A 99 -3.86 11.68 28.66
CA THR A 99 -4.71 10.73 27.95
C THR A 99 -5.51 9.88 28.93
N TYR A 100 -6.54 9.17 28.43
CA TYR A 100 -7.31 8.21 29.22
C TYR A 100 -6.35 7.34 30.05
N ALA A 101 -6.56 7.30 31.36
CA ALA A 101 -5.78 6.47 32.26
C ALA A 101 -6.20 5.02 32.04
N PHE A 102 -5.61 4.38 31.02
CA PHE A 102 -5.82 2.97 30.75
C PHE A 102 -5.58 2.19 32.05
N GLN A 103 -6.45 1.24 32.35
CA GLN A 103 -6.35 0.40 33.56
C GLN A 103 -5.07 -0.47 33.55
N TYR A 104 -4.35 -0.48 32.42
CA TYR A 104 -3.15 -1.28 32.16
C TYR A 104 -3.30 -2.75 32.56
N GLU A 105 -4.51 -3.28 32.43
CA GLU A 105 -4.75 -4.70 32.59
C GLU A 105 -4.28 -5.45 31.34
N ARG A 106 -3.50 -6.50 31.57
CA ARG A 106 -2.90 -7.32 30.52
C ARG A 106 -3.97 -8.25 29.95
N TYR A 107 -4.70 -7.76 28.95
CA TYR A 107 -5.59 -8.55 28.12
C TYR A 107 -4.85 -9.04 26.87
N TRP A 108 -3.92 -9.97 27.09
CA TRP A 108 -3.25 -10.68 26.01
C TRP A 108 -3.87 -12.07 25.88
N LEU A 109 -4.14 -12.50 24.65
CA LEU A 109 -4.15 -13.92 24.36
C LEU A 109 -2.71 -14.36 24.54
N ASP A 110 -2.36 -14.86 25.72
CA ASP A 110 -1.16 -15.66 25.92
C ASP A 110 -1.40 -16.98 25.15
N THR A 111 -1.43 -16.90 23.81
CA THR A 111 -1.05 -18.05 23.00
C THR A 111 0.36 -18.34 23.45
N ALA A 112 0.51 -19.43 24.21
CA ALA A 112 1.81 -20.06 24.39
C ALA A 112 2.53 -19.97 23.04
N PRO A 113 3.81 -19.51 23.00
CA PRO A 113 4.55 -19.35 21.75
C PRO A 113 4.27 -20.59 20.94
N ALA A 114 3.54 -20.42 19.81
CA ALA A 114 2.81 -21.49 19.15
C ALA A 114 3.58 -22.79 19.35
N ALA A 115 3.10 -23.64 20.26
CA ALA A 115 3.82 -24.86 20.62
C ALA A 115 4.22 -25.47 19.30
N ARG A 116 5.54 -25.61 19.05
CA ARG A 116 6.11 -26.21 17.84
C ARG A 116 5.13 -27.29 17.45
N GLY A 117 4.30 -27.02 16.43
CA GLY A 117 3.19 -27.90 16.12
C GLY A 117 3.81 -29.26 15.99
N ASP A 118 3.31 -30.26 16.70
CA ASP A 118 3.89 -31.60 16.63
C ASP A 118 3.71 -32.08 15.19
N VAL A 119 4.68 -31.73 14.34
CA VAL A 119 4.70 -31.98 12.89
C VAL A 119 4.74 -33.47 12.61
N ARG A 120 5.01 -34.27 13.66
CA ARG A 120 4.84 -35.73 13.66
C ARG A 120 3.39 -36.16 13.43
N ALA A 121 2.40 -35.35 13.83
CA ALA A 121 0.99 -35.61 13.53
C ALA A 121 0.69 -35.54 12.01
N ALA A 122 1.49 -34.79 11.25
CA ALA A 122 1.47 -34.75 9.79
C ALA A 122 2.47 -35.73 9.14
N GLY A 123 3.11 -36.60 9.94
CA GLY A 123 4.10 -37.57 9.46
C GLY A 123 5.49 -36.99 9.16
N LEU A 124 5.76 -35.74 9.56
CA LEU A 124 7.04 -35.06 9.31
C LEU A 124 7.96 -35.12 10.54
N GLY A 125 9.28 -35.08 10.32
CA GLY A 125 10.28 -34.97 11.38
C GLY A 125 10.37 -33.55 11.94
N SER A 126 10.83 -33.41 13.19
CA SER A 126 11.22 -32.10 13.74
C SER A 126 12.62 -31.77 13.24
N ALA A 127 12.85 -30.53 12.80
CA ALA A 127 14.22 -30.06 12.50
C ALA A 127 14.98 -29.58 13.74
N ASP A 128 14.30 -29.48 14.90
CA ASP A 128 14.82 -29.04 16.21
C ASP A 128 15.66 -27.74 16.13
N HIS A 129 15.22 -26.79 15.30
CA HIS A 129 15.95 -25.55 15.01
C HIS A 129 15.04 -24.30 15.07
N PRO A 130 15.52 -23.12 15.54
CA PRO A 130 14.69 -21.93 15.64
C PRO A 130 14.14 -21.40 14.31
N LEU A 131 14.88 -21.57 13.21
CA LEU A 131 14.46 -21.09 11.88
C LEU A 131 13.81 -22.18 11.01
N LEU A 132 13.90 -23.45 11.40
CA LEU A 132 13.40 -24.59 10.63
C LEU A 132 12.49 -25.45 11.53
N GLY A 133 11.24 -25.58 11.14
CA GLY A 133 10.21 -26.26 11.91
C GLY A 133 10.07 -27.75 11.60
N ALA A 134 10.34 -28.17 10.36
CA ALA A 134 10.17 -29.56 9.93
C ALA A 134 11.33 -30.03 9.05
N ALA A 135 11.63 -31.33 9.13
CA ALA A 135 12.56 -32.04 8.26
C ALA A 135 11.82 -33.21 7.58
N VAL A 136 12.00 -33.33 6.27
CA VAL A 136 11.31 -34.28 5.41
C VAL A 136 12.33 -35.07 4.59
N SER A 137 12.28 -36.39 4.72
CA SER A 137 13.00 -37.31 3.83
C SER A 137 12.09 -37.71 2.68
N LEU A 138 12.51 -37.43 1.44
CA LEU A 138 11.69 -37.73 0.27
C LEU A 138 11.71 -39.22 -0.05
N ALA A 139 10.52 -39.81 -0.25
CA ALA A 139 10.39 -41.25 -0.50
C ALA A 139 11.05 -41.62 -1.84
N GLY A 140 11.93 -42.63 -1.82
CA GLY A 140 12.59 -43.16 -3.02
C GLY A 140 13.93 -42.49 -3.38
N GLY A 141 14.41 -41.53 -2.58
CA GLY A 141 15.71 -40.89 -2.75
C GLY A 141 16.41 -40.61 -1.43
N ASP A 142 17.66 -40.18 -1.49
CA ASP A 142 18.44 -39.74 -0.32
C ASP A 142 18.47 -38.21 -0.19
N GLU A 143 17.38 -37.58 -0.59
CA GLU A 143 17.20 -36.14 -0.53
C GLU A 143 16.63 -35.74 0.84
N ARG A 144 16.93 -34.52 1.28
CA ARG A 144 16.41 -33.92 2.50
C ARG A 144 15.80 -32.55 2.18
N LEU A 145 14.60 -32.30 2.71
CA LEU A 145 13.93 -31.01 2.62
C LEU A 145 13.60 -30.53 4.03
N LEU A 146 14.17 -29.39 4.42
CA LEU A 146 13.84 -28.73 5.67
C LEU A 146 12.97 -27.50 5.38
N THR A 147 11.95 -27.27 6.19
CA THR A 147 11.02 -26.15 6.00
C THR A 147 10.91 -25.31 7.26
N GLY A 148 10.71 -24.01 7.08
CA GLY A 148 10.67 -23.04 8.16
C GLY A 148 9.78 -21.84 7.84
N ARG A 149 9.55 -21.02 8.87
CA ARG A 149 8.79 -19.78 8.77
C ARG A 149 9.54 -18.66 9.46
N LEU A 150 9.87 -17.61 8.72
CA LEU A 150 10.56 -16.42 9.22
C LEU A 150 9.56 -15.28 9.37
N SER A 151 9.54 -14.61 10.53
CA SER A 151 8.68 -13.46 10.78
C SER A 151 9.23 -12.63 11.93
N LEU A 152 9.13 -11.30 11.85
CA LEU A 152 9.58 -10.43 12.94
C LEU A 152 8.77 -10.64 14.24
N ARG A 153 7.58 -11.23 14.15
CA ARG A 153 6.78 -11.56 15.34
C ARG A 153 7.37 -12.74 16.11
N THR A 154 7.88 -13.76 15.42
CA THR A 154 8.44 -14.98 16.03
C THR A 154 9.95 -14.88 16.24
N HIS A 155 10.63 -14.06 15.44
CA HIS A 155 12.07 -13.83 15.49
C HIS A 155 12.34 -12.32 15.52
N PRO A 156 12.00 -11.62 16.63
CA PRO A 156 12.12 -10.16 16.71
C PRO A 156 13.53 -9.66 16.43
N TRP A 157 14.54 -10.46 16.76
CA TRP A 157 15.94 -10.11 16.53
C TRP A 157 16.30 -9.90 15.06
N LEU A 158 15.53 -10.44 14.10
CA LEU A 158 15.80 -10.22 12.68
C LEU A 158 15.66 -8.74 12.30
N SER A 159 14.84 -7.95 13.01
CA SER A 159 14.69 -6.51 12.75
C SER A 159 15.94 -5.70 13.11
N ASP A 160 16.84 -6.27 13.92
CA ASP A 160 18.12 -5.65 14.27
C ASP A 160 19.15 -5.74 13.13
N HIS A 161 18.82 -6.29 11.97
CA HIS A 161 19.70 -6.34 10.80
C HIS A 161 19.02 -5.72 9.58
N ALA A 162 19.27 -4.43 9.37
CA ALA A 162 18.72 -3.67 8.26
C ALA A 162 19.82 -3.11 7.35
N VAL A 163 19.62 -3.22 6.04
CA VAL A 163 20.52 -2.70 5.00
C VAL A 163 19.74 -1.71 4.14
N LEU A 164 20.24 -0.47 4.05
CA LEU A 164 19.62 0.65 3.34
C LEU A 164 18.14 0.86 3.72
N GLY A 165 17.82 0.67 5.01
CA GLY A 165 16.47 0.83 5.57
C GLY A 165 15.59 -0.42 5.47
N THR A 166 16.06 -1.50 4.85
CA THR A 166 15.29 -2.73 4.64
C THR A 166 15.78 -3.86 5.55
N VAL A 167 14.87 -4.53 6.27
CA VAL A 167 15.21 -5.70 7.09
C VAL A 167 15.53 -6.89 6.21
N LEU A 168 16.77 -7.39 6.28
CA LEU A 168 17.26 -8.52 5.49
C LEU A 168 17.65 -9.67 6.40
N LEU A 169 17.37 -10.90 5.96
CA LEU A 169 17.99 -12.08 6.55
C LEU A 169 19.51 -12.00 6.33
N PRO A 170 20.35 -11.97 7.39
CA PRO A 170 21.79 -11.84 7.24
C PRO A 170 22.38 -13.04 6.50
N GLY A 171 23.50 -12.83 5.79
CA GLY A 171 24.22 -13.90 5.09
C GLY A 171 24.61 -15.07 6.02
N THR A 172 24.89 -14.77 7.29
CA THR A 172 25.22 -15.75 8.32
C THR A 172 24.03 -16.63 8.71
N ALA A 173 22.78 -16.16 8.57
CA ALA A 173 21.61 -16.99 8.78
C ALA A 173 21.42 -17.98 7.62
N PHE A 174 21.82 -17.64 6.39
CA PHE A 174 21.87 -18.62 5.29
C PHE A 174 22.88 -19.74 5.56
N VAL A 175 24.05 -19.40 6.13
CA VAL A 175 25.05 -20.39 6.54
C VAL A 175 24.48 -21.30 7.62
N GLU A 176 23.84 -20.76 8.66
CA GLU A 176 23.18 -21.56 9.71
C GLU A 176 22.12 -22.52 9.14
N LEU A 177 21.28 -22.04 8.22
CA LEU A 177 20.29 -22.87 7.52
C LEU A 177 20.95 -23.98 6.70
N ALA A 178 22.04 -23.66 5.98
CA ALA A 178 22.75 -24.60 5.13
C ALA A 178 23.49 -25.67 5.94
N VAL A 179 24.19 -25.31 7.01
CA VAL A 179 24.92 -26.25 7.88
C VAL A 179 23.93 -27.15 8.62
N ARG A 180 22.82 -26.62 9.14
CA ARG A 180 21.79 -27.47 9.78
C ARG A 180 21.19 -28.49 8.80
N ALA A 181 20.99 -28.10 7.53
CA ALA A 181 20.53 -29.01 6.50
C ALA A 181 21.62 -30.03 6.07
N ALA A 182 22.89 -29.62 6.06
CA ALA A 182 24.03 -30.50 5.82
C ALA A 182 24.13 -31.59 6.91
N ASP A 183 24.02 -31.21 8.18
CA ASP A 183 24.02 -32.14 9.32
C ASP A 183 22.90 -33.20 9.20
N GLU A 184 21.71 -32.79 8.77
CA GLU A 184 20.57 -33.69 8.54
C GLU A 184 20.81 -34.68 7.38
N ALA A 185 21.69 -34.31 6.44
CA ALA A 185 22.15 -35.16 5.35
C ALA A 185 23.44 -35.94 5.68
N GLY A 186 24.00 -35.78 6.88
CA GLY A 186 25.24 -36.43 7.33
C GLY A 186 26.53 -35.75 6.83
N CYS A 187 26.45 -34.53 6.31
CA CYS A 187 27.59 -33.75 5.82
C CYS A 187 28.03 -32.72 6.86
N ASP A 188 29.34 -32.63 7.10
CA ASP A 188 29.99 -31.74 8.09
C ASP A 188 30.77 -30.58 7.44
N LEU A 189 30.81 -30.52 6.11
CA LEU A 189 31.42 -29.45 5.33
C LEU A 189 30.42 -28.82 4.35
N LEU A 190 30.24 -27.51 4.49
CA LEU A 190 29.65 -26.66 3.46
C LEU A 190 30.77 -26.21 2.52
N GLU A 191 30.89 -26.90 1.38
CA GLU A 191 31.96 -26.69 0.41
C GLU A 191 31.86 -25.31 -0.24
N ASP A 192 30.65 -24.93 -0.67
CA ASP A 192 30.33 -23.60 -1.16
C ASP A 192 28.87 -23.21 -0.87
N LEU A 193 28.63 -21.90 -0.75
CA LEU A 193 27.30 -21.31 -0.67
C LEU A 193 27.33 -19.93 -1.31
N THR A 194 26.68 -19.79 -2.46
CA THR A 194 26.51 -18.52 -3.17
C THR A 194 25.12 -17.94 -2.88
N LEU A 195 25.08 -16.70 -2.42
CA LEU A 195 23.84 -15.95 -2.20
C LEU A 195 23.45 -15.26 -3.51
N GLU A 196 22.40 -15.75 -4.15
CA GLU A 196 21.91 -15.28 -5.45
C GLU A 196 20.98 -14.08 -5.31
N ALA A 197 20.22 -14.00 -4.21
CA ALA A 197 19.28 -12.92 -3.97
C ALA A 197 19.09 -12.62 -2.47
N PRO A 198 19.08 -11.33 -2.05
CA PRO A 198 18.72 -10.94 -0.70
C PRO A 198 17.31 -11.43 -0.33
N LEU A 199 17.11 -11.85 0.92
CA LEU A 199 15.80 -12.23 1.46
C LEU A 199 15.33 -11.15 2.41
N VAL A 200 14.37 -10.35 1.96
CA VAL A 200 13.72 -9.29 2.75
C VAL A 200 12.73 -9.94 3.72
N VAL A 201 12.79 -9.62 5.01
CA VAL A 201 11.81 -10.10 5.99
C VAL A 201 10.75 -9.01 6.19
N PRO A 202 9.47 -9.25 5.88
CA PRO A 202 8.46 -8.21 5.92
C PRO A 202 8.14 -7.81 7.36
N GLU A 203 7.77 -6.54 7.54
CA GLU A 203 7.36 -6.00 8.84
C GLU A 203 6.13 -6.72 9.42
N GLN A 204 5.24 -7.18 8.54
CA GLN A 204 4.03 -7.93 8.86
C GLN A 204 3.96 -9.21 8.04
N GLY A 205 3.35 -10.26 8.59
CA GLY A 205 3.26 -11.57 7.95
C GLY A 205 4.49 -12.45 8.20
N GLY A 206 4.69 -13.44 7.33
CA GLY A 206 5.82 -14.36 7.39
C GLY A 206 6.30 -14.79 6.01
N ILE A 207 7.49 -15.37 5.98
CA ILE A 207 8.09 -15.98 4.80
C ILE A 207 8.25 -17.46 5.07
N ALA A 208 7.69 -18.29 4.19
CA ALA A 208 8.00 -19.71 4.15
C ALA A 208 9.37 -19.90 3.52
N VAL A 209 10.20 -20.75 4.14
CA VAL A 209 11.55 -21.08 3.67
C VAL A 209 11.66 -22.58 3.47
N GLN A 210 12.36 -22.97 2.41
CA GLN A 210 12.72 -24.34 2.09
C GLN A 210 14.22 -24.46 1.87
N VAL A 211 14.85 -25.41 2.53
CA VAL A 211 16.25 -25.79 2.31
C VAL A 211 16.26 -27.21 1.80
N TRP A 212 16.69 -27.40 0.56
CA TRP A 212 16.76 -28.71 -0.08
C TRP A 212 18.21 -29.13 -0.25
N VAL A 213 18.50 -30.38 0.15
CA VAL A 213 19.77 -31.07 -0.06
C VAL A 213 19.49 -32.28 -0.95
N GLY A 214 20.13 -32.31 -2.12
CA GLY A 214 19.95 -33.37 -3.11
C GLY A 214 20.70 -34.66 -2.77
N ALA A 215 20.50 -35.65 -3.62
CA ALA A 215 21.25 -36.90 -3.54
C ALA A 215 22.74 -36.68 -3.77
N ALA A 216 23.58 -37.50 -3.13
CA ALA A 216 25.01 -37.50 -3.35
C ALA A 216 25.36 -37.92 -4.78
N ASP A 217 26.28 -37.20 -5.39
CA ASP A 217 26.91 -37.62 -6.64
C ASP A 217 27.97 -38.71 -6.40
N VAL A 218 28.65 -39.12 -7.48
CA VAL A 218 29.69 -40.16 -7.44
C VAL A 218 30.91 -39.80 -6.56
N SER A 219 31.08 -38.52 -6.23
CA SER A 219 32.14 -38.02 -5.35
C SER A 219 31.69 -37.83 -3.89
N GLY A 220 30.42 -38.12 -3.57
CA GLY A 220 29.86 -37.88 -2.24
C GLY A 220 29.45 -36.42 -1.99
N ARG A 221 29.39 -35.61 -3.05
CA ARG A 221 29.00 -34.19 -2.99
C ARG A 221 27.49 -34.08 -3.24
N ARG A 222 26.81 -33.24 -2.47
CA ARG A 222 25.35 -33.04 -2.54
C ARG A 222 25.04 -31.58 -2.89
N PRO A 223 24.17 -31.31 -3.88
CA PRO A 223 23.73 -29.95 -4.14
C PRO A 223 22.79 -29.46 -3.02
N LEU A 224 22.88 -28.18 -2.68
CA LEU A 224 22.07 -27.50 -1.68
C LEU A 224 21.43 -26.25 -2.28
N THR A 225 20.16 -26.00 -1.97
CA THR A 225 19.47 -24.76 -2.35
C THR A 225 18.59 -24.23 -1.24
N VAL A 226 18.49 -22.91 -1.12
CA VAL A 226 17.58 -22.22 -0.21
C VAL A 226 16.57 -21.43 -1.02
N HIS A 227 15.30 -21.72 -0.81
CA HIS A 227 14.17 -21.06 -1.46
C HIS A 227 13.28 -20.38 -0.43
N ALA A 228 12.66 -19.27 -0.81
CA ALA A 228 11.70 -18.59 0.04
C ALA A 228 10.53 -18.02 -0.76
N ARG A 229 9.41 -17.81 -0.06
CA ARG A 229 8.20 -17.19 -0.61
C ARG A 229 7.38 -16.58 0.53
N PRO A 230 6.67 -15.46 0.31
CA PRO A 230 5.67 -14.98 1.26
C PRO A 230 4.70 -16.09 1.68
N GLU A 231 4.45 -16.23 2.98
CA GLU A 231 3.52 -17.23 3.52
C GLU A 231 2.08 -16.97 3.06
N ASP A 232 1.72 -15.70 3.01
CA ASP A 232 0.36 -15.26 2.70
C ASP A 232 0.04 -15.36 1.21
N ASP A 233 0.94 -15.83 0.34
CA ASP A 233 0.70 -15.94 -1.10
C ASP A 233 1.27 -17.25 -1.67
N THR A 234 0.47 -18.30 -1.56
CA THR A 234 0.88 -19.66 -1.95
C THR A 234 0.95 -19.90 -3.45
N ASP A 235 0.45 -18.95 -4.25
CA ASP A 235 0.44 -19.04 -5.71
C ASP A 235 1.68 -18.40 -6.34
N LEU A 236 2.45 -17.60 -5.58
CA LEU A 236 3.74 -17.10 -6.04
C LEU A 236 4.74 -18.26 -6.26
N PRO A 237 5.63 -18.15 -7.26
CA PRO A 237 6.72 -19.10 -7.40
C PRO A 237 7.71 -18.95 -6.24
N TRP A 238 8.37 -20.06 -5.88
CA TRP A 238 9.49 -20.02 -4.94
C TRP A 238 10.67 -19.29 -5.56
N VAL A 239 11.26 -18.36 -4.82
CA VAL A 239 12.47 -17.64 -5.23
C VAL A 239 13.67 -18.35 -4.63
N ARG A 240 14.67 -18.68 -5.45
CA ARG A 240 15.94 -19.20 -4.96
C ARG A 240 16.80 -18.04 -4.47
N HIS A 241 17.26 -18.15 -3.23
CA HIS A 241 18.06 -17.13 -2.55
C HIS A 241 19.52 -17.56 -2.39
N ALA A 242 19.77 -18.86 -2.26
CA ALA A 242 21.12 -19.39 -2.20
C ALA A 242 21.22 -20.76 -2.89
N THR A 243 22.41 -21.05 -3.40
CA THR A 243 22.78 -22.35 -3.99
C THR A 243 24.20 -22.71 -3.58
N GLY A 244 24.50 -23.99 -3.45
CA GLY A 244 25.80 -24.46 -3.02
C GLY A 244 25.89 -25.97 -3.00
N PHE A 245 26.92 -26.48 -2.34
CA PHE A 245 27.20 -27.90 -2.21
C PHE A 245 27.72 -28.22 -0.81
N VAL A 246 27.34 -29.41 -0.33
CA VAL A 246 27.77 -29.97 0.97
C VAL A 246 28.38 -31.35 0.74
N THR A 247 29.33 -31.74 1.59
CA THR A 247 30.00 -33.04 1.48
C THR A 247 30.43 -33.59 2.84
N GLU A 248 30.77 -34.87 2.86
CA GLU A 248 31.36 -35.54 4.03
C GLU A 248 32.88 -35.30 4.05
N GLY A 249 33.40 -34.89 5.21
CA GLY A 249 34.83 -34.79 5.50
C GLY A 249 35.34 -33.36 5.71
N ALA A 250 36.44 -33.28 6.46
CA ALA A 250 37.17 -32.03 6.67
C ALA A 250 37.82 -31.53 5.37
N PRO A 251 37.98 -30.20 5.20
CA PRO A 251 38.61 -29.64 4.01
C PRO A 251 39.99 -30.26 3.71
N ALA A 252 40.27 -30.47 2.44
CA ALA A 252 41.51 -31.06 1.96
C ALA A 252 42.71 -30.12 2.19
N GLY A 253 43.26 -30.09 3.41
CA GLY A 253 44.52 -29.38 3.70
C GLY A 253 44.82 -28.97 5.16
N SER A 254 43.91 -29.13 6.13
CA SER A 254 43.94 -28.31 7.35
C SER A 254 44.70 -28.86 8.58
N GLY A 255 45.24 -30.08 8.57
CA GLY A 255 45.75 -30.72 9.80
C GLY A 255 46.90 -29.99 10.55
N GLU A 256 47.81 -29.30 9.84
CA GLU A 256 48.98 -28.63 10.45
C GLU A 256 48.80 -27.10 10.62
N GLU A 257 48.00 -26.44 9.77
CA GLU A 257 47.72 -24.99 9.88
C GLU A 257 46.62 -24.67 10.90
N GLU A 258 45.58 -25.52 11.01
CA GLU A 258 44.42 -25.29 11.89
C GLU A 258 44.80 -25.44 13.38
N THR A 259 45.76 -26.33 13.70
CA THR A 259 46.35 -26.45 15.04
C THR A 259 47.26 -25.27 15.41
N THR A 260 47.80 -24.56 14.43
CA THR A 260 48.62 -23.36 14.63
C THR A 260 47.75 -22.11 14.76
N ALA A 261 46.67 -22.00 13.98
CA ALA A 261 45.67 -20.94 14.08
C ALA A 261 44.85 -21.01 15.38
N GLY A 262 44.45 -22.21 15.82
CA GLY A 262 43.78 -22.41 17.11
C GLY A 262 44.66 -22.01 18.30
N ARG A 263 45.98 -22.24 18.22
CA ARG A 263 46.94 -21.74 19.22
C ARG A 263 47.01 -20.21 19.28
N ALA A 264 46.81 -19.51 18.17
CA ALA A 264 46.83 -18.04 18.12
C ALA A 264 45.65 -17.41 18.90
N LEU A 265 44.52 -18.11 19.05
CA LEU A 265 43.33 -17.61 19.76
C LEU A 265 43.31 -17.96 21.27
N THR A 266 44.31 -18.71 21.75
CA THR A 266 44.46 -19.04 23.19
C THR A 266 45.17 -17.92 23.97
N ALA A 267 46.08 -17.17 23.35
CA ALA A 267 46.75 -16.01 23.95
C ALA A 267 45.97 -14.73 23.61
N TRP A 268 45.46 -14.02 24.63
CA TRP A 268 44.56 -12.89 24.43
C TRP A 268 44.86 -11.69 25.35
N PRO A 269 44.96 -10.46 24.84
CA PRO A 269 44.97 -10.11 23.41
C PRO A 269 46.17 -10.72 22.68
N PRO A 270 46.13 -10.87 21.34
CA PRO A 270 47.24 -11.45 20.58
C PRO A 270 48.55 -10.70 20.83
N ALA A 271 49.64 -11.43 21.09
CA ALA A 271 50.96 -10.80 21.28
C ALA A 271 51.40 -10.06 20.02
N ASP A 272 52.05 -8.90 20.20
CA ASP A 272 52.52 -8.00 19.14
C ASP A 272 51.40 -7.49 18.22
N SER A 273 50.22 -7.21 18.78
CA SER A 273 49.07 -6.62 18.07
C SER A 273 48.74 -5.21 18.58
N GLU A 274 48.19 -4.37 17.71
CA GLU A 274 47.76 -3.01 18.01
C GLU A 274 46.23 -2.94 18.14
N PRO A 275 45.66 -2.31 19.18
CA PRO A 275 44.23 -2.19 19.34
C PRO A 275 43.62 -1.27 18.26
N LEU A 276 42.46 -1.66 17.73
CA LEU A 276 41.66 -0.86 16.80
C LEU A 276 40.58 -0.08 17.57
N GLY A 277 40.46 1.22 17.29
CA GLY A 277 39.45 2.08 17.89
C GLY A 277 38.06 1.81 17.30
N LEU A 278 37.11 1.39 18.13
CA LEU A 278 35.73 1.09 17.73
C LEU A 278 34.75 2.24 17.99
N ASP A 279 35.22 3.38 18.51
CA ASP A 279 34.38 4.54 18.81
C ASP A 279 33.63 5.03 17.57
N GLY A 280 32.31 5.16 17.68
CA GLY A 280 31.42 5.56 16.59
C GLY A 280 31.37 4.60 15.39
N PHE A 281 31.88 3.37 15.52
CA PHE A 281 31.91 2.38 14.43
C PHE A 281 30.50 2.12 13.88
N TYR A 282 29.56 1.77 14.75
CA TYR A 282 28.19 1.45 14.33
C TYR A 282 27.43 2.66 13.75
N ASP A 283 27.75 3.88 14.18
CA ASP A 283 27.16 5.10 13.60
C ASP A 283 27.68 5.34 12.17
N ARG A 284 28.97 5.07 11.92
CA ARG A 284 29.55 5.10 10.56
C ARG A 284 28.97 3.99 9.68
N SER A 285 28.79 2.78 10.22
CA SER A 285 28.12 1.68 9.49
C SER A 285 26.69 2.07 9.10
N ALA A 286 25.92 2.67 10.02
CA ALA A 286 24.57 3.13 9.75
C ALA A 286 24.53 4.21 8.67
N ALA A 287 25.50 5.14 8.64
CA ALA A 287 25.63 6.16 7.60
C ALA A 287 25.93 5.56 6.21
N LEU A 288 26.57 4.38 6.15
CA LEU A 288 26.77 3.60 4.91
C LEU A 288 25.56 2.72 4.55
N GLY A 289 24.50 2.77 5.36
CA GLY A 289 23.28 1.97 5.18
C GLY A 289 23.24 0.67 5.96
N LEU A 290 24.25 0.32 6.75
CA LEU A 290 24.27 -0.90 7.58
C LEU A 290 23.78 -0.58 9.00
N ALA A 291 22.47 -0.70 9.21
CA ALA A 291 21.81 -0.42 10.48
C ALA A 291 21.70 -1.70 11.31
N TYR A 292 22.54 -1.78 12.34
CA TYR A 292 22.53 -2.88 13.30
C TYR A 292 21.84 -2.48 14.60
N GLY A 293 20.93 -3.31 15.10
CA GLY A 293 20.29 -3.21 16.41
C GLY A 293 21.08 -3.94 17.50
N PRO A 294 20.57 -3.96 18.75
CA PRO A 294 21.33 -4.41 19.92
C PRO A 294 21.92 -5.83 19.81
N LEU A 295 21.21 -6.78 19.17
CA LEU A 295 21.72 -8.15 19.08
C LEU A 295 22.91 -8.31 18.13
N PHE A 296 22.96 -7.50 17.07
CA PHE A 296 24.05 -7.52 16.08
C PHE A 296 25.23 -6.63 16.46
N ARG A 297 25.11 -5.79 17.50
CA ARG A 297 26.21 -4.95 18.02
C ARG A 297 27.15 -5.72 18.95
N GLY A 298 27.60 -6.89 18.51
CA GLY A 298 28.37 -7.84 19.32
C GLY A 298 29.87 -7.58 19.40
N LEU A 299 30.44 -6.74 18.52
CA LEU A 299 31.88 -6.49 18.45
C LEU A 299 32.37 -5.70 19.68
N ARG A 300 33.16 -6.35 20.54
CA ARG A 300 33.62 -5.77 21.82
C ARG A 300 34.96 -5.07 21.71
N SER A 301 35.88 -5.71 21.00
CA SER A 301 37.25 -5.26 20.88
C SER A 301 37.88 -5.88 19.63
N ALA A 302 38.81 -5.15 19.02
CA ALA A 302 39.52 -5.61 17.83
C ALA A 302 40.99 -5.19 17.89
N TRP A 303 41.86 -6.00 17.30
CA TRP A 303 43.30 -5.78 17.22
C TRP A 303 43.80 -6.10 15.81
N ARG A 304 44.84 -5.39 15.38
CA ARG A 304 45.53 -5.64 14.11
C ARG A 304 46.92 -6.20 14.36
N LYS A 305 47.30 -7.22 13.59
CA LYS A 305 48.66 -7.76 13.53
C LYS A 305 49.05 -8.00 12.08
N GLY A 306 49.84 -7.10 11.51
CA GLY A 306 50.10 -7.09 10.07
C GLY A 306 48.80 -6.95 9.28
N ASP A 307 48.54 -7.89 8.37
CA ASP A 307 47.32 -7.94 7.54
C ASP A 307 46.18 -8.75 8.19
N GLU A 308 46.36 -9.21 9.44
CA GLU A 308 45.35 -9.96 10.18
C GLU A 308 44.60 -9.08 11.18
N VAL A 309 43.31 -9.38 11.35
CA VAL A 309 42.48 -8.75 12.38
C VAL A 309 41.97 -9.81 13.34
N PHE A 310 42.08 -9.49 14.63
CA PHE A 310 41.58 -10.31 15.71
C PHE A 310 40.44 -9.56 16.40
N ALA A 311 39.36 -10.25 16.74
CA ALA A 311 38.21 -9.62 17.38
C ALA A 311 37.63 -10.47 18.51
N GLU A 312 37.16 -9.82 19.57
CA GLU A 312 36.29 -10.43 20.58
C GLU A 312 34.85 -10.00 20.31
N VAL A 313 33.95 -10.99 20.25
CA VAL A 313 32.55 -10.78 19.93
C VAL A 313 31.69 -11.48 20.97
N ALA A 314 30.68 -10.81 21.49
CA ALA A 314 29.80 -11.38 22.51
C ALA A 314 28.35 -10.93 22.33
N LEU A 315 27.44 -11.90 22.35
CA LEU A 315 26.00 -11.65 22.40
C LEU A 315 25.59 -11.06 23.76
N PRO A 316 24.46 -10.34 23.85
CA PRO A 316 23.87 -9.93 25.12
C PRO A 316 23.52 -11.12 26.02
N ASP A 317 23.65 -10.93 27.34
CA ASP A 317 23.26 -11.93 28.34
C ASP A 317 21.78 -12.34 28.18
N GLY A 318 21.49 -13.63 28.32
CA GLY A 318 20.14 -14.19 28.19
C GLY A 318 19.69 -14.51 26.76
N THR A 319 20.55 -14.32 25.75
CA THR A 319 20.31 -14.79 24.38
C THR A 319 20.36 -16.32 24.31
N ASP A 320 19.40 -16.95 23.62
CA ASP A 320 19.42 -18.39 23.39
C ASP A 320 20.48 -18.77 22.35
N THR A 321 21.57 -19.37 22.81
CA THR A 321 22.63 -19.92 21.94
C THR A 321 22.54 -21.42 21.77
N GLY A 322 21.76 -22.12 22.61
CA GLY A 322 21.72 -23.58 22.64
C GLY A 322 20.90 -24.20 21.52
N SER A 323 19.97 -23.43 20.94
CA SER A 323 19.13 -23.89 19.83
C SER A 323 19.76 -23.70 18.44
N PHE A 324 20.89 -23.00 18.34
CA PHE A 324 21.62 -22.76 17.08
C PHE A 324 22.93 -23.53 17.07
N LEU A 325 23.43 -23.89 15.88
CA LEU A 325 24.79 -24.42 15.73
C LEU A 325 25.79 -23.29 16.01
N LEU A 326 25.65 -22.16 15.31
CA LEU A 326 26.33 -20.92 15.63
C LEU A 326 25.34 -19.76 15.41
N HIS A 327 25.03 -19.02 16.48
CA HIS A 327 24.00 -17.99 16.41
C HIS A 327 24.31 -16.96 15.29
N PRO A 328 23.39 -16.70 14.33
CA PRO A 328 23.67 -15.86 13.16
C PRO A 328 24.18 -14.45 13.50
N ALA A 329 23.60 -13.81 14.51
CA ALA A 329 24.05 -12.49 14.97
C ALA A 329 25.48 -12.49 15.56
N LEU A 330 25.93 -13.61 16.16
CA LEU A 330 27.29 -13.72 16.70
C LEU A 330 28.31 -13.85 15.57
N LEU A 331 28.01 -14.69 14.57
CA LEU A 331 28.85 -14.82 13.37
C LEU A 331 28.84 -13.51 12.57
N ASP A 332 27.70 -12.83 12.45
CA ASP A 332 27.59 -11.57 11.72
C ASP A 332 28.43 -10.47 12.38
N ALA A 333 28.34 -10.34 13.71
CA ALA A 333 29.14 -9.40 14.47
C ALA A 333 30.65 -9.68 14.36
N ALA A 334 31.07 -10.92 14.07
CA ALA A 334 32.46 -11.21 13.74
C ALA A 334 32.88 -10.65 12.37
N LEU A 335 31.98 -10.60 11.39
CA LEU A 335 32.24 -9.98 10.09
C LEU A 335 32.44 -8.47 10.19
N HIS A 336 31.89 -7.83 11.22
CA HIS A 336 32.04 -6.37 11.41
C HIS A 336 33.50 -5.96 11.60
N ALA A 337 34.35 -6.86 12.09
CA ALA A 337 35.79 -6.62 12.22
C ALA A 337 36.49 -6.41 10.86
N ILE A 338 35.88 -6.84 9.75
CA ILE A 338 36.36 -6.53 8.39
C ILE A 338 36.26 -5.01 8.15
N GLY A 339 35.14 -4.39 8.50
CA GLY A 339 34.94 -2.94 8.38
C GLY A 339 35.68 -2.10 9.43
N ALA A 340 36.06 -2.70 10.57
CA ALA A 340 36.81 -2.01 11.63
C ALA A 340 38.31 -1.84 11.29
N GLY A 341 38.82 -2.57 10.29
CA GLY A 341 40.22 -2.49 9.88
C GLY A 341 40.79 -3.73 9.19
N GLY A 342 39.96 -4.59 8.62
CA GLY A 342 40.34 -5.83 7.97
C GLY A 342 40.98 -5.67 6.59
N PRO A 343 41.32 -6.79 5.91
CA PRO A 343 42.09 -6.79 4.66
C PRO A 343 41.36 -6.18 3.45
N LEU A 344 40.05 -5.96 3.56
CA LEU A 344 39.15 -5.56 2.47
C LEU A 344 38.68 -4.09 2.55
N VAL A 345 39.35 -3.24 3.33
CA VAL A 345 39.03 -1.80 3.41
C VAL A 345 39.49 -1.10 2.12
N ALA A 346 38.74 -1.27 1.03
CA ALA A 346 38.83 -0.43 -0.16
C ALA A 346 37.78 0.69 -0.09
N GLU A 347 38.09 1.86 -0.65
CA GLU A 347 37.12 2.95 -0.85
C GLU A 347 36.06 2.52 -1.88
N THR A 348 35.00 1.85 -1.43
CA THR A 348 33.88 1.41 -2.29
C THR A 348 32.64 2.25 -2.07
N ASP A 349 31.92 2.60 -3.14
CA ASP A 349 30.69 3.41 -3.17
C ASP A 349 29.42 2.68 -2.64
N GLY A 350 29.52 1.89 -1.55
CA GLY A 350 28.34 1.22 -0.96
C GLY A 350 28.64 0.16 0.11
N PRO A 351 27.60 -0.36 0.80
CA PRO A 351 27.75 -1.38 1.83
C PRO A 351 28.19 -2.72 1.23
N LEU A 352 29.22 -3.33 1.82
CA LEU A 352 29.71 -4.67 1.45
C LEU A 352 28.91 -5.74 2.20
N LEU A 353 28.31 -6.68 1.47
CA LEU A 353 27.56 -7.81 2.03
C LEU A 353 28.22 -9.16 1.66
N PRO A 354 28.05 -10.20 2.49
CA PRO A 354 28.40 -11.58 2.13
C PRO A 354 27.77 -11.99 0.81
N PHE A 355 28.58 -12.53 -0.10
CA PHE A 355 28.12 -13.00 -1.42
C PHE A 355 28.37 -14.50 -1.62
N ALA A 356 29.56 -14.98 -1.31
CA ALA A 356 29.92 -16.39 -1.46
C ALA A 356 30.76 -16.88 -0.28
N TRP A 357 30.41 -18.05 0.25
CA TRP A 357 31.12 -18.74 1.31
C TRP A 357 31.75 -20.01 0.74
N SER A 358 32.94 -20.37 1.19
CA SER A 358 33.60 -21.63 0.83
C SER A 358 34.29 -22.23 2.04
N GLY A 359 34.19 -23.56 2.15
CA GLY A 359 34.83 -24.34 3.20
C GLY A 359 34.39 -23.92 4.60
N VAL A 360 33.09 -23.98 4.90
CA VAL A 360 32.55 -23.68 6.23
C VAL A 360 32.37 -24.96 7.02
N SER A 361 32.96 -25.02 8.22
CA SER A 361 32.78 -26.11 9.19
C SER A 361 32.48 -25.56 10.57
N VAL A 362 31.57 -26.21 11.30
CA VAL A 362 31.22 -25.91 12.69
C VAL A 362 31.70 -27.05 13.58
N HIS A 363 32.58 -26.74 14.54
CA HIS A 363 33.26 -27.71 15.40
C HIS A 363 32.61 -27.84 16.78
N ALA A 364 31.95 -26.78 17.26
CA ALA A 364 31.29 -26.74 18.56
C ALA A 364 30.10 -25.76 18.54
N THR A 365 29.08 -26.03 19.35
CA THR A 365 27.83 -25.25 19.42
C THR A 365 27.64 -24.56 20.77
N GLY A 366 26.69 -23.63 20.86
CA GLY A 366 26.30 -22.99 22.12
C GLY A 366 27.18 -21.82 22.58
N ALA A 367 28.17 -21.40 21.79
CA ALA A 367 29.03 -20.26 22.13
C ALA A 367 28.23 -18.94 22.19
N SER A 368 28.38 -18.19 23.28
CA SER A 368 27.83 -16.83 23.44
C SER A 368 28.89 -15.73 23.31
N THR A 369 30.16 -16.11 23.38
CA THR A 369 31.33 -15.25 23.19
C THR A 369 32.37 -16.01 22.37
N VAL A 370 32.89 -15.35 21.33
CA VAL A 370 33.93 -15.90 20.46
C VAL A 370 35.09 -14.93 20.27
N ARG A 371 36.26 -15.51 20.02
CA ARG A 371 37.46 -14.85 19.52
C ARG A 371 37.64 -15.24 18.07
N VAL A 372 37.88 -14.28 17.21
CA VAL A 372 37.94 -14.48 15.77
C VAL A 372 39.26 -13.97 15.23
N ARG A 373 39.85 -14.70 14.29
CA ARG A 373 40.95 -14.25 13.43
C ARG A 373 40.44 -14.14 12.00
N LEU A 374 40.66 -12.99 11.40
CA LEU A 374 40.40 -12.67 10.00
C LEU A 374 41.73 -12.50 9.27
N ALA A 375 41.90 -13.18 8.14
CA ALA A 375 43.06 -13.03 7.26
C ALA A 375 42.62 -12.91 5.80
N ALA A 376 43.46 -12.32 4.95
CA ALA A 376 43.19 -12.25 3.52
C ALA A 376 43.19 -13.67 2.90
N ALA A 377 42.17 -13.98 2.10
CA ALA A 377 42.04 -15.24 1.35
C ALA A 377 42.00 -15.00 -0.17
N GLY A 378 42.39 -13.81 -0.62
CA GLY A 378 42.32 -13.35 -2.01
C GLY A 378 42.31 -11.83 -2.09
N THR A 379 41.98 -11.28 -3.27
CA THR A 379 41.85 -9.83 -3.48
C THR A 379 40.57 -9.24 -2.91
N ASP A 380 39.51 -10.03 -2.85
CA ASP A 380 38.15 -9.66 -2.47
C ASP A 380 37.52 -10.65 -1.47
N ALA A 381 38.37 -11.46 -0.81
CA ALA A 381 37.95 -12.52 0.10
C ALA A 381 38.75 -12.55 1.41
N VAL A 382 38.09 -13.00 2.47
CA VAL A 382 38.67 -13.20 3.81
C VAL A 382 38.44 -14.61 4.33
N SER A 383 39.40 -15.16 5.07
CA SER A 383 39.24 -16.40 5.84
C SER A 383 38.91 -16.07 7.29
N LEU A 384 38.12 -16.94 7.94
CA LEU A 384 37.75 -16.81 9.36
C LEU A 384 38.18 -18.05 10.15
N THR A 385 38.80 -17.82 11.30
CA THR A 385 38.94 -18.84 12.35
C THR A 385 38.23 -18.34 13.61
N VAL A 386 37.26 -19.11 14.10
CA VAL A 386 36.41 -18.76 15.25
C VAL A 386 36.69 -19.74 16.38
N ALA A 387 36.97 -19.21 17.57
CA ALA A 387 37.16 -19.98 18.80
C ALA A 387 36.33 -19.41 19.95
N ASP A 388 36.06 -20.21 20.98
CA ASP A 388 35.39 -19.74 22.20
C ASP A 388 36.31 -18.82 23.04
N GLY A 389 35.80 -18.29 24.16
CA GLY A 389 36.57 -17.45 25.08
C GLY A 389 37.81 -18.13 25.70
N THR A 390 37.95 -19.45 25.56
CA THR A 390 39.12 -20.23 26.02
C THR A 390 40.10 -20.56 24.88
N GLY A 391 39.73 -20.25 23.63
CA GLY A 391 40.52 -20.56 22.43
C GLY A 391 40.25 -21.94 21.84
N ARG A 392 39.16 -22.63 22.23
CA ARG A 392 38.75 -23.89 21.58
C ARG A 392 38.05 -23.59 20.25
N PRO A 393 38.35 -24.32 19.16
CA PRO A 393 37.70 -24.10 17.87
C PRO A 393 36.17 -24.22 17.93
N VAL A 394 35.48 -23.27 17.31
CA VAL A 394 34.01 -23.20 17.21
C VAL A 394 33.61 -23.33 15.74
N ALA A 395 34.24 -22.58 14.84
CA ALA A 395 33.97 -22.66 13.40
C ALA A 395 35.19 -22.22 12.56
N SER A 396 35.26 -22.67 11.32
CA SER A 396 36.24 -22.23 10.32
C SER A 396 35.52 -21.87 9.02
N VAL A 397 36.05 -20.85 8.32
CA VAL A 397 35.64 -20.45 6.97
C VAL A 397 36.90 -20.26 6.15
N GLU A 398 37.08 -21.06 5.10
CA GLU A 398 38.25 -20.94 4.23
C GLU A 398 38.25 -19.63 3.44
N SER A 399 37.08 -19.26 2.91
CA SER A 399 36.93 -18.04 2.12
C SER A 399 35.51 -17.47 2.20
N LEU A 400 35.42 -16.17 2.40
CA LEU A 400 34.20 -15.37 2.30
C LEU A 400 34.47 -14.21 1.34
N THR A 401 33.75 -14.18 0.22
CA THR A 401 33.73 -13.06 -0.72
C THR A 401 32.63 -12.07 -0.35
N LEU A 402 32.97 -10.79 -0.34
CA LEU A 402 32.05 -9.68 -0.10
C LEU A 402 31.80 -8.91 -1.40
N ARG A 403 30.57 -8.41 -1.61
CA ARG A 403 30.24 -7.55 -2.75
C ARG A 403 29.47 -6.31 -2.32
N PRO A 404 29.66 -5.16 -3.00
CA PRO A 404 28.84 -4.00 -2.79
C PRO A 404 27.41 -4.29 -3.28
N VAL A 405 26.42 -3.83 -2.53
CA VAL A 405 25.01 -3.88 -2.95
C VAL A 405 24.52 -2.47 -3.20
N SER A 406 23.91 -2.25 -4.37
CA SER A 406 23.26 -0.98 -4.69
C SER A 406 21.86 -0.94 -4.08
N ALA A 407 21.42 0.27 -3.75
CA ALA A 407 20.07 0.50 -3.30
C ALA A 407 19.02 0.12 -4.37
N GLU A 408 19.38 0.20 -5.65
CA GLU A 408 18.57 -0.21 -6.79
C GLU A 408 18.33 -1.73 -6.81
N GLN A 409 19.34 -2.56 -6.57
CA GLN A 409 19.21 -4.03 -6.53
C GLN A 409 18.29 -4.54 -5.39
N LEU A 410 18.25 -3.82 -4.26
CA LEU A 410 17.33 -4.12 -3.16
C LEU A 410 15.90 -3.60 -3.42
N ARG A 411 15.75 -2.57 -4.28
CA ARG A 411 14.49 -1.89 -4.61
C ARG A 411 13.82 -2.39 -5.89
N GLU A 412 14.56 -3.02 -6.81
CA GLU A 412 14.05 -3.59 -8.07
C GLU A 412 13.02 -4.72 -7.86
N ARG A 413 12.98 -5.33 -6.67
CA ARG A 413 11.97 -6.33 -6.30
C ARG A 413 10.77 -5.75 -5.56
N SER A 414 10.71 -4.43 -5.37
CA SER A 414 9.50 -3.68 -4.98
C SER A 414 8.60 -3.32 -6.19
N GLY A 415 8.77 -4.03 -7.32
CA GLY A 415 7.84 -4.01 -8.47
C GLY A 415 6.43 -4.52 -8.13
N ASP A 416 6.22 -4.97 -6.89
CA ASP A 416 4.94 -5.46 -6.37
C ASP A 416 3.83 -4.39 -6.26
N ALA A 417 4.11 -3.13 -6.56
CA ALA A 417 3.13 -2.04 -6.52
C ALA A 417 2.77 -1.47 -7.90
N LEU A 418 3.27 -2.05 -9.00
CA LEU A 418 2.92 -1.64 -10.36
C LEU A 418 2.02 -2.68 -11.03
N PHE A 419 0.81 -2.27 -11.39
CA PHE A 419 -0.19 -3.15 -11.95
C PHE A 419 -0.67 -2.65 -13.33
N THR A 420 -1.34 -3.52 -14.06
CA THR A 420 -2.14 -3.20 -15.25
C THR A 420 -3.50 -3.88 -15.12
N VAL A 421 -4.47 -3.48 -15.95
CA VAL A 421 -5.77 -4.12 -16.03
C VAL A 421 -5.80 -5.02 -17.25
N GLU A 422 -5.92 -6.32 -17.04
CA GLU A 422 -6.05 -7.33 -18.09
C GLU A 422 -7.46 -7.90 -18.12
N ARG A 423 -7.87 -8.38 -19.30
CA ARG A 423 -9.15 -9.08 -19.47
C ARG A 423 -8.95 -10.55 -19.18
N THR A 424 -9.52 -11.03 -18.08
CA THR A 424 -9.60 -12.47 -17.81
C THR A 424 -10.81 -13.06 -18.54
N PRO A 425 -10.65 -14.16 -19.31
CA PRO A 425 -11.77 -14.78 -20.02
C PRO A 425 -12.92 -15.14 -19.07
N LEU A 426 -14.15 -14.81 -19.48
CA LEU A 426 -15.33 -15.24 -18.76
C LEU A 426 -15.58 -16.73 -19.07
N GLY A 427 -15.61 -17.58 -18.03
CA GLY A 427 -15.85 -19.02 -18.20
C GLY A 427 -17.21 -19.32 -18.86
N PRO A 428 -17.37 -20.47 -19.54
CA PRO A 428 -18.64 -20.82 -20.17
C PRO A 428 -19.75 -20.91 -19.11
N THR A 429 -20.79 -20.09 -19.25
CA THR A 429 -21.99 -20.21 -18.41
C THR A 429 -22.81 -21.40 -18.88
N ALA A 430 -23.19 -22.31 -17.98
CA ALA A 430 -24.02 -23.46 -18.32
C ALA A 430 -25.36 -23.03 -18.97
N ASP A 431 -25.74 -23.73 -20.04
CA ASP A 431 -27.04 -23.59 -20.70
C ASP A 431 -28.13 -24.20 -19.81
N ASP A 432 -28.83 -23.35 -19.05
CA ASP A 432 -30.17 -23.66 -18.58
C ASP A 432 -31.08 -22.48 -18.93
N THR A 433 -32.19 -22.77 -19.59
CA THR A 433 -33.17 -21.78 -20.05
C THR A 433 -33.92 -21.24 -18.83
N ASP A 434 -33.48 -20.11 -18.29
CA ASP A 434 -34.12 -19.47 -17.13
C ASP A 434 -34.82 -18.15 -17.51
N GLY A 435 -36.00 -17.95 -16.92
CA GLY A 435 -37.02 -16.96 -17.29
C GLY A 435 -36.73 -15.51 -16.89
N THR A 436 -35.49 -15.04 -17.04
CA THR A 436 -35.14 -13.61 -16.80
C THR A 436 -35.87 -12.70 -17.79
N VAL A 437 -36.70 -11.79 -17.26
CA VAL A 437 -37.45 -10.81 -18.07
C VAL A 437 -36.56 -9.60 -18.32
N VAL A 438 -36.20 -9.35 -19.58
CA VAL A 438 -35.33 -8.24 -19.99
C VAL A 438 -36.15 -7.19 -20.75
N ALA A 439 -36.10 -5.94 -20.29
CA ALA A 439 -36.65 -4.79 -20.99
C ALA A 439 -35.53 -3.97 -21.67
N TYR A 440 -35.71 -3.64 -22.95
CA TYR A 440 -34.80 -2.77 -23.70
C TYR A 440 -35.42 -1.40 -23.83
N VAL A 441 -34.72 -0.38 -23.31
CA VAL A 441 -35.19 1.00 -23.29
C VAL A 441 -34.21 1.86 -24.09
N ALA A 442 -34.75 2.75 -24.93
CA ALA A 442 -33.95 3.50 -25.90
C ALA A 442 -33.05 4.55 -25.22
N ASP A 443 -33.58 5.27 -24.24
CA ASP A 443 -32.92 6.37 -23.55
C ASP A 443 -33.59 6.68 -22.20
N LEU A 444 -33.09 7.71 -21.51
CA LEU A 444 -33.62 8.15 -20.23
C LEU A 444 -35.05 8.70 -20.33
N ASP A 445 -35.42 9.36 -21.42
CA ASP A 445 -36.75 9.95 -21.58
C ASP A 445 -37.79 8.82 -21.73
N ALA A 446 -37.49 7.79 -22.53
CA ALA A 446 -38.31 6.60 -22.66
C ALA A 446 -38.42 5.81 -21.33
N LEU A 447 -37.36 5.80 -20.52
CA LEU A 447 -37.40 5.20 -19.18
C LEU A 447 -38.36 5.98 -18.28
N ALA A 448 -38.21 7.30 -18.21
CA ALA A 448 -39.04 8.17 -17.39
C ALA A 448 -40.52 8.13 -17.79
N ASP A 449 -40.83 8.08 -19.09
CA ASP A 449 -42.19 7.91 -19.60
C ASP A 449 -42.78 6.56 -19.17
N SER A 450 -41.99 5.48 -19.23
CA SER A 450 -42.44 4.15 -18.81
C SER A 450 -42.72 4.06 -17.30
N ASP A 451 -41.92 4.76 -16.48
CA ASP A 451 -42.11 4.80 -15.03
C ASP A 451 -43.39 5.61 -14.70
N ALA A 452 -43.63 6.73 -15.39
CA ALA A 452 -44.82 7.56 -15.18
C ALA A 452 -46.13 6.85 -15.56
N ASP A 453 -46.11 6.00 -16.59
CA ASP A 453 -47.26 5.18 -16.99
C ASP A 453 -47.53 4.02 -16.00
N SER A 454 -46.52 3.55 -15.27
CA SER A 454 -46.64 2.45 -14.30
C SER A 454 -47.30 2.85 -12.96
N ASP A 455 -47.34 4.14 -12.64
CA ASP A 455 -48.04 4.71 -11.48
C ASP A 455 -49.57 4.84 -11.71
N ALA A 456 -50.09 4.45 -12.87
CA ALA A 456 -51.51 4.48 -13.21
C ALA A 456 -52.22 3.12 -12.99
N ASP A 457 -53.07 3.08 -11.95
CA ASP A 457 -54.07 2.06 -11.61
C ASP A 457 -53.56 0.66 -11.15
N PRO A 458 -53.51 0.37 -9.83
CA PRO A 458 -52.99 -0.88 -9.28
C PRO A 458 -53.90 -2.11 -9.46
N ASP A 459 -55.07 -1.98 -10.09
CA ASP A 459 -56.07 -3.05 -10.27
C ASP A 459 -56.04 -3.73 -11.66
N VAL A 460 -55.00 -3.46 -12.47
CA VAL A 460 -54.78 -4.18 -13.75
C VAL A 460 -53.65 -5.18 -13.57
N ASP A 461 -53.88 -6.46 -13.93
CA ASP A 461 -52.83 -7.46 -14.12
C ASP A 461 -51.84 -6.96 -15.20
N GLY A 462 -50.88 -6.13 -14.77
CA GLY A 462 -49.84 -5.56 -15.61
C GLY A 462 -48.81 -6.61 -16.04
N PRO A 463 -48.03 -6.35 -17.10
CA PRO A 463 -46.92 -7.24 -17.47
C PRO A 463 -45.97 -7.42 -16.28
N ALA A 464 -45.39 -8.63 -16.17
CA ALA A 464 -44.41 -8.94 -15.13
C ALA A 464 -43.27 -7.89 -15.14
N GLN A 465 -42.95 -7.35 -13.96
CA GLN A 465 -41.89 -6.35 -13.80
C GLN A 465 -40.55 -6.93 -14.29
N PRO A 466 -39.76 -6.20 -15.10
CA PRO A 466 -38.53 -6.73 -15.65
C PRO A 466 -37.48 -6.97 -14.56
N ASP A 467 -36.73 -8.07 -14.66
CA ASP A 467 -35.58 -8.34 -13.80
C ASP A 467 -34.36 -7.49 -14.21
N VAL A 468 -34.29 -7.13 -15.49
CA VAL A 468 -33.19 -6.39 -16.10
C VAL A 468 -33.72 -5.33 -17.04
N VAL A 469 -33.22 -4.11 -16.92
CA VAL A 469 -33.46 -3.01 -17.86
C VAL A 469 -32.14 -2.66 -18.56
N VAL A 470 -32.14 -2.67 -19.88
CA VAL A 470 -30.95 -2.40 -20.71
C VAL A 470 -31.11 -1.03 -21.35
N LEU A 471 -30.11 -0.15 -21.15
CA LEU A 471 -30.01 1.13 -21.83
C LEU A 471 -28.66 1.26 -22.54
N PRO A 472 -28.61 1.85 -23.75
CA PRO A 472 -27.36 2.30 -24.32
C PRO A 472 -26.78 3.47 -23.50
N CYS A 473 -25.45 3.55 -23.43
CA CYS A 473 -24.78 4.75 -22.95
C CYS A 473 -25.12 5.91 -23.92
N PRO A 474 -25.44 7.12 -23.41
CA PRO A 474 -25.79 8.24 -24.29
C PRO A 474 -24.63 8.60 -25.22
N ASP A 475 -24.92 8.82 -26.50
CA ASP A 475 -23.92 9.26 -27.48
C ASP A 475 -23.68 10.78 -27.45
N GLY A 476 -24.57 11.52 -26.78
CA GLY A 476 -24.59 12.97 -26.76
C GLY A 476 -25.02 13.61 -28.10
N PRO A 477 -25.22 14.93 -28.14
CA PRO A 477 -25.64 15.63 -29.35
C PRO A 477 -24.62 15.55 -30.50
N GLU A 478 -25.13 15.46 -31.74
CA GLU A 478 -24.29 15.52 -32.95
C GLU A 478 -23.61 16.90 -33.13
N GLY A 479 -22.42 16.90 -33.73
CA GLY A 479 -21.69 18.13 -34.10
C GLY A 479 -20.89 18.81 -32.99
N LEU A 480 -20.84 18.22 -31.80
CA LEU A 480 -20.01 18.68 -30.68
C LEU A 480 -18.53 18.33 -30.89
N SER A 481 -17.64 19.16 -30.36
CA SER A 481 -16.22 18.77 -30.19
C SER A 481 -16.09 17.59 -29.22
N GLU A 482 -14.98 16.85 -29.28
CA GLU A 482 -14.73 15.70 -28.39
C GLU A 482 -14.90 16.07 -26.91
N ALA A 483 -14.36 17.22 -26.49
CA ALA A 483 -14.46 17.71 -25.11
C ALA A 483 -15.91 18.02 -24.72
N GLU A 484 -16.69 18.60 -25.63
CA GLU A 484 -18.12 18.85 -25.43
C GLU A 484 -18.93 17.56 -25.37
N ARG A 485 -18.62 16.57 -26.22
CA ARG A 485 -19.27 15.25 -26.20
C ARG A 485 -19.02 14.53 -24.90
N VAL A 486 -17.77 14.45 -24.44
CA VAL A 486 -17.43 13.81 -23.14
C VAL A 486 -18.24 14.43 -22.00
N ARG A 487 -18.36 15.76 -21.95
CA ARG A 487 -19.18 16.42 -20.93
C ARG A 487 -20.67 16.12 -21.04
N ALA A 488 -21.22 16.14 -22.27
CA ALA A 488 -22.63 15.87 -22.51
C ALA A 488 -22.97 14.44 -22.08
N VAL A 489 -22.23 13.45 -22.59
CA VAL A 489 -22.40 12.02 -22.29
C VAL A 489 -22.27 11.73 -20.80
N THR A 490 -21.24 12.27 -20.14
CA THR A 490 -21.07 12.05 -18.69
C THR A 490 -22.20 12.70 -17.87
N THR A 491 -22.71 13.86 -18.32
CA THR A 491 -23.83 14.55 -17.65
C THR A 491 -25.15 13.78 -17.82
N GLU A 492 -25.42 13.28 -19.02
CA GLU A 492 -26.61 12.46 -19.32
C GLU A 492 -26.54 11.13 -18.58
N THR A 493 -25.37 10.49 -18.54
CA THR A 493 -25.15 9.27 -17.73
C THR A 493 -25.38 9.54 -16.24
N LEU A 494 -24.90 10.69 -15.70
CA LEU A 494 -25.17 11.06 -14.31
C LEU A 494 -26.67 11.15 -14.04
N ARG A 495 -27.44 11.79 -14.91
CA ARG A 495 -28.90 11.88 -14.77
C ARG A 495 -29.58 10.51 -14.81
N LEU A 496 -29.14 9.64 -15.72
CA LEU A 496 -29.64 8.27 -15.83
C LEU A 496 -29.40 7.50 -14.54
N VAL A 497 -28.18 7.52 -14.02
CA VAL A 497 -27.83 6.82 -12.78
C VAL A 497 -28.58 7.43 -11.58
N GLN A 498 -28.72 8.75 -11.51
CA GLN A 498 -29.51 9.42 -10.46
C GLN A 498 -30.98 9.02 -10.49
N HIS A 499 -31.59 8.99 -11.68
CA HIS A 499 -32.97 8.53 -11.86
C HIS A 499 -33.13 7.08 -11.40
N TRP A 500 -32.25 6.18 -11.88
CA TRP A 500 -32.28 4.77 -11.52
C TRP A 500 -32.12 4.50 -10.02
N THR A 501 -31.22 5.25 -9.36
CA THR A 501 -30.88 5.03 -7.96
C THR A 501 -31.83 5.70 -6.98
N ALA A 502 -32.59 6.71 -7.43
CA ALA A 502 -33.59 7.40 -6.61
C ALA A 502 -34.80 6.52 -6.25
N GLU A 503 -35.12 5.55 -7.10
CA GLU A 503 -36.23 4.62 -6.89
C GLU A 503 -35.77 3.29 -6.29
N ASP A 504 -36.65 2.66 -5.50
CA ASP A 504 -36.42 1.33 -4.92
C ASP A 504 -36.86 0.25 -5.93
N ARG A 505 -35.97 -0.03 -6.89
CA ARG A 505 -36.20 -1.00 -7.97
C ARG A 505 -35.60 -2.35 -7.62
N THR A 506 -36.35 -3.41 -7.86
CA THR A 506 -35.87 -4.80 -7.82
C THR A 506 -35.03 -5.15 -9.06
N ALA A 507 -35.32 -4.51 -10.19
CA ALA A 507 -34.60 -4.68 -11.45
C ALA A 507 -33.14 -4.23 -11.36
N ARG A 508 -32.29 -4.80 -12.23
CA ARG A 508 -30.90 -4.36 -12.45
C ARG A 508 -30.78 -3.55 -13.74
N LEU A 509 -29.99 -2.48 -13.70
CA LEU A 509 -29.65 -1.70 -14.90
C LEU A 509 -28.43 -2.32 -15.58
N VAL A 510 -28.50 -2.58 -16.89
CA VAL A 510 -27.33 -2.85 -17.73
C VAL A 510 -27.10 -1.63 -18.62
N LEU A 511 -25.99 -0.92 -18.39
CA LEU A 511 -25.57 0.18 -19.25
C LEU A 511 -24.59 -0.34 -20.30
N VAL A 512 -24.95 -0.20 -21.58
CA VAL A 512 -24.15 -0.68 -22.71
C VAL A 512 -23.28 0.44 -23.26
N ALA A 513 -21.96 0.36 -23.07
CA ALA A 513 -20.99 1.33 -23.54
C ALA A 513 -20.16 0.77 -24.70
N ARG A 514 -19.92 1.57 -25.75
CA ARG A 514 -18.91 1.31 -26.78
C ARG A 514 -17.47 1.23 -26.23
N CYS A 515 -16.76 0.18 -26.62
CA CYS A 515 -15.31 0.04 -26.41
C CYS A 515 -14.54 1.17 -27.12
N ASP A 516 -13.43 1.60 -26.51
CA ASP A 516 -12.47 2.58 -27.06
C ASP A 516 -13.04 3.98 -27.36
N ASP A 517 -14.30 4.26 -27.03
CA ASP A 517 -14.89 5.60 -27.06
C ASP A 517 -14.55 6.39 -25.79
N LEU A 518 -13.99 7.59 -25.96
CA LEU A 518 -13.51 8.41 -24.85
C LEU A 518 -14.63 8.94 -23.94
N ALA A 519 -15.79 9.28 -24.52
CA ALA A 519 -16.94 9.77 -23.77
C ALA A 519 -17.58 8.64 -22.96
N HIS A 520 -17.67 7.45 -23.54
CA HIS A 520 -18.19 6.26 -22.88
C HIS A 520 -17.24 5.75 -21.78
N ALA A 521 -15.92 5.87 -21.97
CA ALA A 521 -14.96 5.56 -20.91
C ALA A 521 -15.13 6.48 -19.68
N ALA A 522 -15.38 7.77 -19.90
CA ALA A 522 -15.68 8.72 -18.84
C ALA A 522 -16.98 8.35 -18.10
N ALA A 523 -18.04 8.01 -18.86
CA ALA A 523 -19.29 7.49 -18.30
C ALA A 523 -19.08 6.20 -17.49
N GLY A 524 -18.26 5.28 -17.99
CA GLY A 524 -17.91 4.03 -17.29
C GLY A 524 -17.21 4.28 -15.95
N GLY A 525 -16.31 5.27 -15.87
CA GLY A 525 -15.70 5.69 -14.60
C GLY A 525 -16.73 6.20 -13.57
N LEU A 526 -17.71 6.99 -14.02
CA LEU A 526 -18.83 7.44 -13.18
C LEU A 526 -19.66 6.25 -12.68
N VAL A 527 -20.00 5.33 -13.58
CA VAL A 527 -20.80 4.13 -13.28
C VAL A 527 -20.09 3.22 -12.28
N ARG A 528 -18.77 3.01 -12.39
CA ARG A 528 -18.02 2.23 -11.39
C ARG A 528 -18.11 2.82 -9.98
N SER A 529 -18.11 4.14 -9.84
CA SER A 529 -18.36 4.78 -8.54
C SER A 529 -19.80 4.58 -8.07
N ALA A 530 -20.77 4.65 -8.97
CA ALA A 530 -22.17 4.37 -8.65
C ALA A 530 -22.40 2.89 -8.23
N GLN A 531 -21.68 1.95 -8.84
CA GLN A 531 -21.68 0.54 -8.44
C GLN A 531 -21.13 0.34 -7.03
N ALA A 532 -20.10 1.10 -6.66
CA ALA A 532 -19.56 1.08 -5.31
C ALA A 532 -20.51 1.70 -4.27
N GLU A 533 -21.31 2.70 -4.65
CA GLU A 533 -22.36 3.29 -3.80
C GLU A 533 -23.63 2.42 -3.72
N HIS A 534 -23.95 1.70 -4.80
CA HIS A 534 -25.15 0.87 -4.93
C HIS A 534 -24.83 -0.54 -5.47
N PRO A 535 -24.19 -1.41 -4.66
CA PRO A 535 -23.74 -2.73 -5.12
C PRO A 535 -24.88 -3.59 -5.66
N GLY A 536 -24.64 -4.27 -6.78
CA GLY A 536 -25.58 -5.21 -7.40
C GLY A 536 -26.72 -4.58 -8.21
N ARG A 537 -26.87 -3.25 -8.23
CA ARG A 537 -27.95 -2.55 -8.94
C ARG A 537 -27.64 -2.18 -10.39
N ILE A 538 -26.35 -2.07 -10.74
CA ILE A 538 -25.90 -1.59 -12.05
C ILE A 538 -24.79 -2.52 -12.58
N VAL A 539 -24.91 -2.92 -13.84
CA VAL A 539 -23.92 -3.69 -14.59
C VAL A 539 -23.44 -2.84 -15.77
N LEU A 540 -22.13 -2.72 -15.93
CA LEU A 540 -21.50 -2.05 -17.08
C LEU A 540 -21.10 -3.10 -18.12
N LEU A 541 -21.64 -2.99 -19.33
CA LEU A 541 -21.26 -3.82 -20.47
C LEU A 541 -20.51 -2.96 -21.49
N GLU A 542 -19.20 -3.12 -21.60
CA GLU A 542 -18.42 -2.49 -22.68
C GLU A 542 -18.35 -3.44 -23.89
N THR A 543 -18.71 -2.98 -25.08
CA THR A 543 -18.72 -3.81 -26.30
C THR A 543 -18.26 -3.05 -27.54
N ASP A 544 -17.54 -3.72 -28.45
CA ASP A 544 -17.24 -3.20 -29.79
C ASP A 544 -18.40 -3.35 -30.78
N ARG A 545 -19.44 -4.12 -30.41
CA ARG A 545 -20.66 -4.36 -31.20
C ARG A 545 -21.91 -4.05 -30.37
N PRO A 546 -22.23 -2.77 -30.14
CA PRO A 546 -23.40 -2.37 -29.33
C PRO A 546 -24.72 -2.85 -29.93
N ASP A 547 -24.81 -2.93 -31.26
CA ASP A 547 -26.01 -3.42 -31.97
C ASP A 547 -26.35 -4.88 -31.64
N GLU A 548 -25.37 -5.66 -31.19
CA GLU A 548 -25.53 -7.06 -30.80
C GLU A 548 -25.72 -7.24 -29.28
N ALA A 549 -25.78 -6.15 -28.51
CA ALA A 549 -25.85 -6.21 -27.04
C ALA A 549 -27.00 -7.08 -26.53
N ALA A 550 -28.14 -7.12 -27.23
CA ALA A 550 -29.29 -7.94 -26.86
C ALA A 550 -28.96 -9.45 -26.74
N THR A 551 -27.98 -9.93 -27.51
CA THR A 551 -27.52 -11.32 -27.45
C THR A 551 -26.53 -11.58 -26.31
N LEU A 552 -25.86 -10.53 -25.83
CA LEU A 552 -24.80 -10.61 -24.81
C LEU A 552 -25.36 -10.46 -23.38
N VAL A 553 -26.38 -9.62 -23.22
CA VAL A 553 -26.96 -9.25 -21.92
C VAL A 553 -27.32 -10.46 -21.04
N PRO A 554 -28.00 -11.52 -21.53
CA PRO A 554 -28.33 -12.65 -20.67
C PRO A 554 -27.11 -13.35 -20.06
N GLY A 555 -26.03 -13.52 -20.83
CA GLY A 555 -24.78 -14.12 -20.33
C GLY A 555 -24.05 -13.22 -19.35
N VAL A 556 -24.01 -11.92 -19.63
CA VAL A 556 -23.41 -10.88 -18.78
C VAL A 556 -24.10 -10.84 -17.42
N VAL A 557 -25.43 -10.76 -17.39
CA VAL A 557 -26.21 -10.71 -16.14
C VAL A 557 -26.04 -11.99 -15.32
N ARG A 558 -25.95 -13.15 -15.97
CA ARG A 558 -25.76 -14.45 -15.32
C ARG A 558 -24.38 -14.62 -14.71
N SER A 559 -23.36 -13.98 -15.28
CA SER A 559 -22.00 -14.03 -14.72
C SER A 559 -21.91 -13.48 -13.29
N GLY A 560 -22.85 -12.61 -12.91
CA GLY A 560 -22.82 -11.89 -11.63
C GLY A 560 -21.75 -10.80 -11.57
N GLU A 561 -20.98 -10.61 -12.65
CA GLU A 561 -19.93 -9.60 -12.71
C GLU A 561 -20.53 -8.21 -12.93
N PRO A 562 -20.11 -7.20 -12.14
CA PRO A 562 -20.61 -5.84 -12.29
C PRO A 562 -20.04 -5.14 -13.54
N HIS A 563 -18.95 -5.64 -14.11
CA HIS A 563 -18.32 -5.05 -15.30
C HIS A 563 -17.82 -6.15 -16.23
N VAL A 564 -18.35 -6.18 -17.46
CA VAL A 564 -17.94 -7.13 -18.51
C VAL A 564 -17.54 -6.37 -19.75
N VAL A 565 -16.43 -6.79 -20.37
CA VAL A 565 -15.92 -6.24 -21.63
C VAL A 565 -15.97 -7.33 -22.71
N VAL A 566 -16.71 -7.06 -23.78
CA VAL A 566 -16.81 -7.92 -24.95
C VAL A 566 -16.07 -7.25 -26.10
N ARG A 567 -15.07 -7.93 -26.67
CA ARG A 567 -14.40 -7.49 -27.90
C ARG A 567 -14.18 -8.67 -28.81
N GLU A 568 -14.41 -8.48 -30.11
CA GLU A 568 -14.27 -9.51 -31.15
C GLU A 568 -15.08 -10.78 -30.83
N GLY A 569 -16.19 -10.63 -30.10
CA GLY A 569 -17.04 -11.74 -29.64
C GLY A 569 -16.57 -12.46 -28.38
N GLU A 570 -15.42 -12.08 -27.80
CA GLU A 570 -14.89 -12.68 -26.58
C GLU A 570 -15.26 -11.85 -25.34
N ALA A 571 -16.03 -12.44 -24.43
CA ALA A 571 -16.35 -11.84 -23.14
C ALA A 571 -15.21 -12.04 -22.14
N GLY A 572 -14.80 -10.95 -21.49
CA GLY A 572 -13.81 -10.99 -20.43
C GLY A 572 -14.14 -9.99 -19.32
N VAL A 573 -13.59 -10.26 -18.15
CA VAL A 573 -13.75 -9.42 -16.97
C VAL A 573 -12.44 -8.67 -16.73
N PRO A 574 -12.47 -7.34 -16.57
CA PRO A 574 -11.28 -6.59 -16.18
C PRO A 574 -10.80 -7.04 -14.80
N ARG A 575 -9.53 -7.45 -14.70
CA ARG A 575 -8.86 -7.84 -13.46
C ARG A 575 -7.53 -7.12 -13.34
N LEU A 576 -7.20 -6.71 -12.12
CA LEU A 576 -5.91 -6.12 -11.82
C LEU A 576 -4.85 -7.23 -11.79
N VAL A 577 -3.80 -7.08 -12.59
CA VAL A 577 -2.66 -8.01 -12.63
C VAL A 577 -1.37 -7.24 -12.48
N ARG A 578 -0.32 -7.89 -11.95
CA ARG A 578 1.00 -7.26 -11.84
C ARG A 578 1.50 -6.91 -13.23
N ALA A 579 2.04 -5.71 -13.40
CA ALA A 579 2.70 -5.33 -14.63
C ALA A 579 3.99 -6.15 -14.75
N ALA A 580 3.93 -7.26 -15.49
CA ALA A 580 5.13 -8.03 -15.77
C ALA A 580 6.09 -7.15 -16.60
N SER A 581 7.40 -7.28 -16.37
CA SER A 581 8.41 -6.80 -17.32
C SER A 581 8.36 -7.71 -18.55
N THR A 582 7.26 -7.69 -19.30
CA THR A 582 7.12 -8.51 -20.50
C THR A 582 8.15 -8.00 -21.50
N GLY A 583 9.13 -8.84 -21.81
CA GLY A 583 10.13 -8.58 -22.86
C GLY A 583 9.54 -8.53 -24.28
N GLN A 584 8.23 -8.35 -24.40
CA GLN A 584 7.54 -8.22 -25.67
C GLN A 584 7.60 -6.75 -26.07
N LYS A 585 8.67 -6.39 -26.79
CA LYS A 585 8.90 -5.04 -27.29
C LYS A 585 7.75 -4.61 -28.21
N SER A 586 6.92 -3.66 -27.77
CA SER A 586 6.13 -2.86 -28.69
C SER A 586 7.07 -2.12 -29.63
N THR A 587 6.59 -1.91 -30.86
CA THR A 587 7.26 -1.11 -31.88
C THR A 587 7.12 0.40 -31.61
N THR A 588 6.30 0.80 -30.64
CA THR A 588 6.09 2.22 -30.28
C THR A 588 7.01 2.60 -29.11
N PRO A 589 7.80 3.68 -29.21
CA PRO A 589 8.69 4.10 -28.12
C PRO A 589 7.88 4.53 -26.89
N THR A 590 8.35 4.16 -25.70
CA THR A 590 7.80 4.66 -24.44
C THR A 590 8.15 6.13 -24.25
N PRO A 591 7.40 6.89 -23.43
CA PRO A 591 7.76 8.28 -23.12
C PRO A 591 9.20 8.43 -22.60
N GLY A 592 9.69 7.48 -21.79
CA GLY A 592 11.08 7.47 -21.32
C GLY A 592 12.10 7.30 -22.45
N ALA A 593 11.83 6.42 -23.42
CA ALA A 593 12.71 6.20 -24.57
C ALA A 593 12.70 7.34 -25.60
N ALA A 594 11.63 8.13 -25.66
CA ALA A 594 11.49 9.26 -26.59
C ALA A 594 12.34 10.48 -26.19
N GLY A 595 12.77 10.56 -24.92
CA GLY A 595 13.43 11.74 -24.35
C GLY A 595 12.44 12.89 -24.09
N LEU A 596 12.54 13.53 -22.92
CA LEU A 596 11.53 14.50 -22.48
C LEU A 596 11.78 15.94 -22.94
N GLY A 597 13.03 16.30 -23.27
CA GLY A 597 13.38 17.63 -23.78
C GLY A 597 12.86 18.78 -22.91
N THR A 598 12.15 19.72 -23.52
CA THR A 598 11.42 20.81 -22.86
C THR A 598 10.07 20.29 -22.36
N VAL A 599 9.88 20.22 -21.04
CA VAL A 599 8.71 19.61 -20.43
C VAL A 599 7.65 20.66 -20.09
N LEU A 600 6.44 20.49 -20.59
CA LEU A 600 5.26 21.18 -20.06
C LEU A 600 4.75 20.42 -18.83
N LEU A 601 4.87 21.00 -17.64
CA LEU A 601 4.33 20.42 -16.41
C LEU A 601 3.09 21.20 -15.96
N THR A 602 1.93 20.56 -16.03
CA THR A 602 0.68 21.14 -15.52
C THR A 602 0.52 20.82 -14.05
N GLY A 603 -0.05 21.73 -13.26
CA GLY A 603 -0.26 21.48 -11.82
C GLY A 603 1.02 21.58 -10.97
N ALA A 604 2.09 22.18 -11.51
CA ALA A 604 3.39 22.33 -10.86
C ALA A 604 3.35 23.04 -9.49
N SER A 605 2.32 23.87 -9.25
CA SER A 605 2.12 24.57 -7.97
C SER A 605 1.52 23.70 -6.86
N GLY A 606 1.15 22.44 -7.15
CA GLY A 606 0.72 21.47 -6.14
C GLY A 606 1.91 20.72 -5.53
N ALA A 607 1.74 20.14 -4.34
CA ALA A 607 2.80 19.40 -3.63
C ALA A 607 3.45 18.30 -4.50
N LEU A 608 2.62 17.50 -5.20
CA LEU A 608 3.07 16.46 -6.12
C LEU A 608 3.80 17.04 -7.34
N GLY A 609 3.27 18.14 -7.92
CA GLY A 609 3.85 18.79 -9.08
C GLY A 609 5.26 19.33 -8.81
N GLY A 610 5.47 19.99 -7.66
CA GLY A 610 6.80 20.49 -7.27
C GLY A 610 7.80 19.36 -6.99
N THR A 611 7.34 18.28 -6.37
CA THR A 611 8.16 17.07 -6.16
C THR A 611 8.61 16.47 -7.50
N LEU A 612 7.66 16.29 -8.42
CA LEU A 612 7.92 15.73 -9.74
C LEU A 612 8.82 16.64 -10.59
N ALA A 613 8.66 17.96 -10.51
CA ALA A 613 9.52 18.92 -11.22
C ALA A 613 10.99 18.73 -10.86
N ARG A 614 11.30 18.58 -9.55
CA ARG A 614 12.67 18.32 -9.09
C ARG A 614 13.18 16.97 -9.60
N HIS A 615 12.34 15.93 -9.52
CA HIS A 615 12.69 14.58 -9.98
C HIS A 615 12.98 14.53 -11.49
N LEU A 616 12.23 15.26 -12.32
CA LEU A 616 12.48 15.36 -13.75
C LEU A 616 13.86 15.99 -14.05
N VAL A 617 14.30 16.96 -13.26
CA VAL A 617 15.63 17.58 -13.43
C VAL A 617 16.74 16.63 -12.99
N THR A 618 16.60 16.02 -11.80
CA THR A 618 17.67 15.20 -11.20
C THR A 618 17.74 13.79 -11.78
N GLY A 619 16.60 13.14 -12.00
CA GLY A 619 16.50 11.76 -12.46
C GLY A 619 16.45 11.61 -13.98
N HIS A 620 15.80 12.55 -14.68
CA HIS A 620 15.62 12.49 -16.15
C HIS A 620 16.42 13.53 -16.94
N GLY A 621 17.25 14.32 -16.24
CA GLY A 621 18.15 15.29 -16.87
C GLY A 621 17.44 16.45 -17.59
N VAL A 622 16.16 16.71 -17.29
CA VAL A 622 15.38 17.79 -17.89
C VAL A 622 15.99 19.14 -17.51
N ARG A 623 16.23 20.00 -18.50
CA ARG A 623 16.85 21.32 -18.29
C ARG A 623 15.93 22.51 -18.54
N ARG A 624 14.79 22.30 -19.19
CA ARG A 624 13.82 23.36 -19.49
C ARG A 624 12.42 22.89 -19.12
N LEU A 625 11.77 23.61 -18.21
CA LEU A 625 10.42 23.33 -17.75
C LEU A 625 9.51 24.52 -18.00
N LEU A 626 8.36 24.27 -18.64
CA LEU A 626 7.24 25.20 -18.72
C LEU A 626 6.22 24.79 -17.64
N LEU A 627 6.21 25.53 -16.53
CA LEU A 627 5.35 25.28 -15.38
C LEU A 627 4.03 26.04 -15.54
N VAL A 628 2.94 25.30 -15.71
CA VAL A 628 1.63 25.89 -16.04
C VAL A 628 0.65 25.71 -14.89
N SER A 629 0.06 26.83 -14.47
CA SER A 629 -1.08 26.84 -13.55
C SER A 629 -2.00 28.01 -13.88
N ARG A 630 -3.24 28.02 -13.35
CA ARG A 630 -4.16 29.16 -13.54
C ARG A 630 -3.61 30.47 -12.95
N ARG A 631 -2.74 30.39 -11.94
CA ARG A 631 -2.12 31.54 -11.25
C ARG A 631 -0.71 31.87 -11.79
N GLY A 632 -0.12 31.01 -12.60
CA GLY A 632 1.26 31.17 -13.08
C GLY A 632 2.24 31.34 -11.91
N ALA A 633 3.13 32.33 -12.04
CA ALA A 633 4.15 32.67 -11.04
C ALA A 633 3.57 33.21 -9.71
N ASP A 634 2.30 33.61 -9.69
CA ASP A 634 1.61 34.08 -8.47
C ASP A 634 1.06 32.91 -7.63
N ALA A 635 1.32 31.66 -8.02
CA ALA A 635 0.92 30.51 -7.23
C ALA A 635 1.77 30.38 -5.94
N PRO A 636 1.18 29.96 -4.81
CA PRO A 636 1.94 29.71 -3.58
C PRO A 636 3.09 28.71 -3.83
N GLY A 637 4.30 29.04 -3.36
CA GLY A 637 5.49 28.20 -3.54
C GLY A 637 6.14 28.24 -4.94
N ALA A 638 5.60 29.03 -5.88
CA ALA A 638 6.13 29.09 -7.25
C ALA A 638 7.55 29.69 -7.33
N ALA A 639 7.81 30.74 -6.53
CA ALA A 639 9.13 31.37 -6.45
C ALA A 639 10.19 30.40 -5.88
N ASP A 640 9.88 29.78 -4.73
CA ASP A 640 10.77 28.81 -4.09
C ASP A 640 11.07 27.62 -5.02
N LEU A 641 10.06 27.10 -5.72
CA LEU A 641 10.26 26.03 -6.69
C LEU A 641 11.12 26.47 -7.89
N ALA A 642 10.96 27.71 -8.37
CA ALA A 642 11.79 28.22 -9.46
C ALA A 642 13.27 28.34 -9.03
N ASP A 643 13.53 28.82 -7.82
CA ASP A 643 14.87 28.94 -7.26
C ASP A 643 15.51 27.56 -7.04
N ASP A 644 14.75 26.59 -6.52
CA ASP A 644 15.19 25.19 -6.36
C ASP A 644 15.59 24.57 -7.71
N LEU A 645 14.75 24.73 -8.75
CA LEU A 645 15.03 24.19 -10.07
C LEU A 645 16.24 24.88 -10.72
N ALA A 646 16.41 26.19 -10.51
CA ALA A 646 17.59 26.92 -10.95
C ALA A 646 18.87 26.44 -10.26
N ALA A 647 18.81 26.16 -8.95
CA ALA A 647 19.93 25.58 -8.19
C ALA A 647 20.29 24.17 -8.68
N LEU A 648 19.32 23.39 -9.15
CA LEU A 648 19.53 22.09 -9.79
C LEU A 648 19.99 22.21 -11.26
N GLY A 649 20.11 23.43 -11.78
CA GLY A 649 20.62 23.72 -13.12
C GLY A 649 19.59 23.56 -14.24
N ALA A 650 18.31 23.82 -13.95
CA ALA A 650 17.23 23.87 -14.94
C ALA A 650 16.61 25.27 -15.03
N GLU A 651 16.14 25.63 -16.22
CA GLU A 651 15.39 26.86 -16.48
C GLU A 651 13.89 26.59 -16.37
N ALA A 652 13.22 27.23 -15.40
CA ALA A 652 11.78 27.11 -15.19
C ALA A 652 11.06 28.40 -15.64
N THR A 653 10.19 28.28 -16.64
CA THR A 653 9.30 29.36 -17.08
C THR A 653 7.90 29.13 -16.52
N TRP A 654 7.37 30.07 -15.74
CA TRP A 654 6.00 30.00 -15.25
C TRP A 654 5.03 30.70 -16.21
N ALA A 655 3.91 30.03 -16.51
CA ALA A 655 2.84 30.60 -17.32
C ALA A 655 1.48 30.49 -16.62
N ALA A 656 0.77 31.62 -16.56
CA ALA A 656 -0.63 31.65 -16.16
C ALA A 656 -1.52 31.25 -17.35
N CYS A 657 -2.10 30.06 -17.31
CA CYS A 657 -2.98 29.57 -18.37
C CYS A 657 -4.06 28.65 -17.80
N ASP A 658 -5.31 28.87 -18.20
CA ASP A 658 -6.36 27.86 -18.06
C ASP A 658 -6.29 26.93 -19.27
N LEU A 659 -5.96 25.66 -19.02
CA LEU A 659 -5.81 24.67 -20.08
C LEU A 659 -7.16 24.23 -20.68
N ALA A 660 -8.27 24.54 -20.01
CA ALA A 660 -9.60 24.36 -20.57
C ALA A 660 -9.97 25.43 -21.63
N ASP A 661 -9.18 26.50 -21.79
CA ASP A 661 -9.33 27.48 -22.88
C ASP A 661 -8.36 27.17 -24.02
N ARG A 662 -8.85 26.55 -25.10
CA ARG A 662 -8.07 26.21 -26.29
C ARG A 662 -7.29 27.40 -26.85
N ALA A 663 -7.88 28.60 -26.88
CA ALA A 663 -7.24 29.78 -27.44
C ALA A 663 -6.08 30.27 -26.55
N ALA A 664 -6.21 30.11 -25.22
CA ALA A 664 -5.13 30.37 -24.29
C ALA A 664 -3.97 29.37 -24.46
N VAL A 665 -4.29 28.07 -24.60
CA VAL A 665 -3.29 27.01 -24.85
C VAL A 665 -2.54 27.27 -26.16
N ALA A 666 -3.24 27.66 -27.23
CA ALA A 666 -2.62 27.95 -28.51
C ALA A 666 -1.62 29.12 -28.44
N ARG A 667 -1.96 30.19 -27.70
CA ARG A 667 -1.03 31.32 -27.46
C ARG A 667 0.18 30.89 -26.63
N LEU A 668 -0.04 30.05 -25.62
CA LEU A 668 1.02 29.55 -24.75
C LEU A 668 2.03 28.72 -25.53
N LEU A 669 1.57 27.73 -26.30
CA LEU A 669 2.45 26.82 -27.06
C LEU A 669 3.12 27.51 -28.25
N ALA A 670 2.51 28.55 -28.82
CA ALA A 670 3.16 29.39 -29.83
C ALA A 670 4.33 30.20 -29.27
N ALA A 671 4.25 30.65 -28.00
CA ALA A 671 5.31 31.38 -27.32
C ALA A 671 6.39 30.46 -26.74
N HIS A 672 5.99 29.27 -26.28
CA HIS A 672 6.86 28.30 -25.62
C HIS A 672 6.63 26.90 -26.20
N PRO A 673 7.32 26.53 -27.30
CA PRO A 673 7.29 25.19 -27.84
C PRO A 673 7.80 24.17 -26.81
N VAL A 674 7.15 23.01 -26.73
CA VAL A 674 7.48 21.95 -25.78
C VAL A 674 7.69 20.63 -26.51
N ASP A 675 8.56 19.79 -25.94
CA ASP A 675 8.92 18.50 -26.49
C ASP A 675 8.14 17.36 -25.81
N SER A 676 7.63 17.57 -24.59
CA SER A 676 6.82 16.60 -23.86
C SER A 676 5.81 17.25 -22.92
N VAL A 677 4.79 16.48 -22.53
CA VAL A 677 3.74 16.91 -21.60
C VAL A 677 3.68 15.97 -20.41
N VAL A 678 3.79 16.52 -19.20
CA VAL A 678 3.51 15.84 -17.94
C VAL A 678 2.32 16.52 -17.29
N HIS A 679 1.19 15.82 -17.26
CA HIS A 679 -0.07 16.39 -16.84
C HIS A 679 -0.45 15.93 -15.42
N THR A 680 -0.24 16.79 -14.42
CA THR A 680 -0.61 16.53 -13.02
C THR A 680 -1.75 17.42 -12.52
N ALA A 681 -2.37 18.22 -13.39
CA ALA A 681 -3.51 19.06 -13.02
C ALA A 681 -4.72 18.21 -12.61
N GLY A 682 -5.35 18.60 -11.51
CA GLY A 682 -6.56 17.97 -11.01
C GLY A 682 -7.25 18.87 -9.99
N VAL A 683 -8.56 18.71 -9.87
CA VAL A 683 -9.39 19.35 -8.84
C VAL A 683 -10.28 18.26 -8.27
N LEU A 684 -10.42 18.22 -6.94
CA LEU A 684 -11.42 17.39 -6.27
C LEU A 684 -12.66 18.22 -5.96
N ASP A 685 -13.81 17.56 -6.10
CA ASP A 685 -15.11 18.08 -5.67
C ASP A 685 -16.01 16.88 -5.36
N ASP A 686 -15.62 16.12 -4.33
CA ASP A 686 -16.21 14.83 -4.00
C ASP A 686 -17.66 14.97 -3.52
N GLY A 687 -18.51 14.03 -3.94
CA GLY A 687 -19.91 13.95 -3.57
C GLY A 687 -20.50 12.63 -4.06
N VAL A 688 -21.40 12.05 -3.25
CA VAL A 688 -22.20 10.87 -3.63
C VAL A 688 -23.01 11.17 -4.90
N ILE A 689 -23.34 10.14 -5.68
CA ILE A 689 -24.03 10.28 -6.97
C ILE A 689 -25.28 11.15 -6.86
N ALA A 690 -26.09 10.95 -5.81
CA ALA A 690 -27.31 11.74 -5.57
C ALA A 690 -27.06 13.25 -5.35
N ALA A 691 -25.86 13.66 -4.94
CA ALA A 691 -25.50 15.05 -4.65
C ALA A 691 -24.62 15.71 -5.73
N LEU A 692 -24.20 14.96 -6.76
CA LEU A 692 -23.44 15.50 -7.87
C LEU A 692 -24.34 16.32 -8.80
N THR A 693 -23.84 17.47 -9.24
CA THR A 693 -24.52 18.33 -10.22
C THR A 693 -23.69 18.44 -11.50
N PRO A 694 -24.30 18.79 -12.64
CA PRO A 694 -23.55 19.01 -13.89
C PRO A 694 -22.42 20.02 -13.76
N GLN A 695 -22.57 21.04 -12.90
CA GLN A 695 -21.56 22.06 -12.65
C GLN A 695 -20.35 21.49 -11.90
N ARG A 696 -20.60 20.69 -10.83
CA ARG A 696 -19.53 20.02 -10.07
C ARG A 696 -18.81 18.97 -10.93
N LEU A 697 -19.55 18.26 -11.77
CA LEU A 697 -19.00 17.32 -12.75
C LEU A 697 -18.08 18.03 -13.75
N ARG A 698 -18.55 19.13 -14.36
CA ARG A 698 -17.76 19.93 -15.30
C ARG A 698 -16.49 20.51 -14.69
N ALA A 699 -16.56 20.97 -13.43
CA ALA A 699 -15.41 21.57 -12.74
C ALA A 699 -14.25 20.57 -12.55
N VAL A 700 -14.56 19.28 -12.37
CA VAL A 700 -13.57 18.20 -12.20
C VAL A 700 -13.11 17.63 -13.55
N LEU A 701 -14.02 17.50 -14.53
CA LEU A 701 -13.68 17.01 -15.87
C LEU A 701 -12.77 17.97 -16.64
N ALA A 702 -13.12 19.26 -16.69
CA ALA A 702 -12.44 20.24 -17.54
C ALA A 702 -10.89 20.27 -17.40
N PRO A 703 -10.29 20.31 -16.19
CA PRO A 703 -8.84 20.35 -16.06
C PRO A 703 -8.12 19.07 -16.53
N LYS A 704 -8.82 17.95 -16.73
CA LYS A 704 -8.26 16.68 -17.20
C LYS A 704 -8.64 16.39 -18.66
N THR A 705 -9.91 16.53 -19.00
CA THR A 705 -10.46 16.20 -20.33
C THR A 705 -10.13 17.27 -21.37
N ASP A 706 -10.67 18.48 -21.20
CA ASP A 706 -10.43 19.59 -22.13
C ASP A 706 -8.94 19.91 -22.25
N ALA A 707 -8.25 19.98 -21.10
CA ALA A 707 -6.84 20.30 -21.07
C ALA A 707 -6.00 19.34 -21.91
N VAL A 708 -6.22 18.02 -21.77
CA VAL A 708 -5.44 17.01 -22.50
C VAL A 708 -5.82 16.99 -23.97
N LEU A 709 -7.10 17.18 -24.34
CA LEU A 709 -7.52 17.27 -25.74
C LEU A 709 -6.94 18.51 -26.43
N HIS A 710 -6.94 19.68 -25.78
CA HIS A 710 -6.33 20.89 -26.34
C HIS A 710 -4.82 20.74 -26.48
N LEU A 711 -4.15 20.13 -25.50
CA LEU A 711 -2.72 19.84 -25.59
C LEU A 711 -2.45 18.81 -26.71
N ASP A 712 -3.28 17.78 -26.87
CA ASP A 712 -3.17 16.79 -27.95
C ASP A 712 -3.23 17.42 -29.33
N GLU A 713 -4.21 18.31 -29.54
CA GLU A 713 -4.47 19.00 -30.80
C GLU A 713 -3.34 20.00 -31.15
N LEU A 714 -2.82 20.70 -30.14
CA LEU A 714 -1.92 21.84 -30.34
C LEU A 714 -0.43 21.50 -30.18
N THR A 715 -0.10 20.29 -29.72
CA THR A 715 1.28 19.77 -29.70
C THR A 715 1.56 18.89 -30.92
N GLY A 716 2.82 18.68 -31.27
CA GLY A 716 3.18 17.86 -32.44
C GLY A 716 2.75 16.39 -32.28
N GLU A 717 2.49 15.70 -33.39
CA GLU A 717 2.00 14.30 -33.39
C GLU A 717 2.90 13.34 -32.58
N GLY A 718 4.21 13.57 -32.56
CA GLY A 718 5.21 12.78 -31.82
C GLY A 718 5.43 13.18 -30.36
N THR A 719 4.70 14.17 -29.82
CA THR A 719 4.92 14.66 -28.44
C THR A 719 4.53 13.58 -27.41
N PRO A 720 5.45 13.10 -26.55
CA PRO A 720 5.12 12.17 -25.48
C PRO A 720 4.27 12.80 -24.37
N PHE A 721 3.28 12.02 -23.88
CA PHE A 721 2.37 12.43 -22.81
C PHE A 721 2.50 11.49 -21.61
N VAL A 722 2.63 12.06 -20.41
CA VAL A 722 2.57 11.35 -19.12
C VAL A 722 1.41 11.92 -18.33
N LEU A 723 0.36 11.13 -18.16
CA LEU A 723 -0.90 11.56 -17.58
C LEU A 723 -1.05 11.03 -16.16
N PHE A 724 -1.28 11.91 -15.20
CA PHE A 724 -1.57 11.50 -13.83
C PHE A 724 -3.09 11.28 -13.70
N SER A 725 -3.45 10.01 -13.76
CA SER A 725 -4.78 9.49 -13.48
C SER A 725 -4.88 9.09 -12.00
N SER A 726 -5.94 8.36 -11.65
CA SER A 726 -6.18 7.86 -10.29
C SER A 726 -6.75 6.45 -10.34
N ALA A 727 -6.36 5.62 -9.37
CA ALA A 727 -6.97 4.33 -9.07
C ALA A 727 -8.50 4.41 -8.96
N ALA A 728 -9.06 5.56 -8.55
CA ALA A 728 -10.51 5.78 -8.53
C ALA A 728 -11.17 5.65 -9.91
N GLY A 729 -10.47 5.98 -11.01
CA GLY A 729 -10.97 5.76 -12.37
C GLY A 729 -11.02 4.28 -12.75
N VAL A 730 -10.18 3.45 -12.13
CA VAL A 730 -10.08 2.01 -12.37
C VAL A 730 -11.10 1.23 -11.54
N PHE A 731 -11.11 1.44 -10.22
CA PHE A 731 -11.97 0.68 -9.28
C PHE A 731 -13.36 1.31 -9.09
N GLY A 732 -13.49 2.62 -9.29
CA GLY A 732 -14.59 3.40 -8.70
C GLY A 732 -14.37 3.61 -7.19
N ASN A 733 -14.84 4.73 -6.66
CA ASN A 733 -14.79 4.99 -5.22
C ASN A 733 -16.07 5.72 -4.79
N PRO A 734 -16.78 5.29 -3.73
CA PRO A 734 -17.97 5.99 -3.26
C PRO A 734 -17.71 7.47 -3.00
N GLY A 735 -18.57 8.33 -3.55
CA GLY A 735 -18.45 9.77 -3.44
C GLY A 735 -17.48 10.41 -4.45
N GLN A 736 -16.93 9.66 -5.40
CA GLN A 736 -15.95 10.19 -6.37
C GLN A 736 -16.39 10.03 -7.83
N GLY A 737 -17.69 9.98 -8.12
CA GLY A 737 -18.20 9.74 -9.48
C GLY A 737 -17.67 10.69 -10.55
N ASN A 738 -17.56 11.98 -10.25
CA ASN A 738 -16.98 12.99 -11.17
C ASN A 738 -15.46 12.82 -11.37
N TYR A 739 -14.73 12.51 -10.30
CA TYR A 739 -13.28 12.29 -10.34
C TYR A 739 -12.93 10.98 -11.04
N ALA A 740 -13.67 9.90 -10.78
CA ALA A 740 -13.52 8.62 -11.46
C ALA A 740 -13.77 8.75 -12.96
N ALA A 741 -14.81 9.51 -13.37
CA ALA A 741 -15.08 9.80 -14.77
C ALA A 741 -13.90 10.49 -15.47
N ALA A 742 -13.36 11.54 -14.84
CA ALA A 742 -12.25 12.30 -15.40
C ALA A 742 -10.96 11.47 -15.56
N ASN A 743 -10.68 10.56 -14.62
CA ASN A 743 -9.52 9.70 -14.67
C ASN A 743 -9.69 8.52 -15.65
N ALA A 744 -10.89 7.93 -15.72
CA ALA A 744 -11.20 6.91 -16.72
C ALA A 744 -11.08 7.44 -18.16
N PHE A 745 -11.44 8.72 -18.38
CA PHE A 745 -11.15 9.40 -19.65
C PHE A 745 -9.65 9.46 -19.95
N LEU A 746 -8.79 9.84 -18.99
CA LEU A 746 -7.34 9.92 -19.20
C LEU A 746 -6.74 8.55 -19.57
N ASP A 747 -7.21 7.48 -18.92
CA ASP A 747 -6.78 6.12 -19.19
C ASP A 747 -7.18 5.67 -20.61
N ALA A 748 -8.41 5.98 -21.03
CA ALA A 748 -8.88 5.70 -22.40
C ALA A 748 -8.15 6.54 -23.44
N PHE A 749 -7.90 7.82 -23.16
CA PHE A 749 -7.13 8.71 -24.02
C PHE A 749 -5.70 8.20 -24.24
N ALA A 750 -5.05 7.68 -23.20
CA ALA A 750 -3.73 7.09 -23.32
C ALA A 750 -3.72 5.86 -24.24
N ARG A 751 -4.72 4.97 -24.12
CA ARG A 751 -4.89 3.84 -25.06
C ARG A 751 -5.14 4.32 -26.49
N HIS A 752 -5.97 5.34 -26.66
CA HIS A 752 -6.28 5.93 -27.97
C HIS A 752 -5.03 6.51 -28.66
N ARG A 753 -4.22 7.32 -27.97
CA ARG A 753 -2.94 7.81 -28.51
C ARG A 753 -1.97 6.69 -28.82
N ARG A 754 -1.85 5.69 -27.95
CA ARG A 754 -0.96 4.54 -28.19
C ARG A 754 -1.38 3.71 -29.40
N ALA A 755 -2.68 3.55 -29.64
CA ALA A 755 -3.18 2.89 -30.85
C ALA A 755 -2.80 3.63 -32.14
N GLN A 756 -2.57 4.95 -32.06
CA GLN A 756 -2.07 5.80 -33.16
C GLN A 756 -0.54 5.83 -33.25
N GLY A 757 0.18 5.04 -32.44
CA GLY A 757 1.65 5.04 -32.39
C GLY A 757 2.25 6.28 -31.70
N ARG A 758 1.45 7.06 -30.97
CA ARG A 758 1.90 8.27 -30.28
C ARG A 758 2.31 7.90 -28.84
N PRO A 759 3.53 8.22 -28.37
CA PRO A 759 4.00 7.83 -27.04
C PRO A 759 3.13 8.43 -25.93
N THR A 760 2.45 7.60 -25.15
CA THR A 760 1.62 8.07 -24.04
C THR A 760 1.51 7.02 -22.96
N VAL A 761 1.56 7.45 -21.70
CA VAL A 761 1.26 6.61 -20.54
C VAL A 761 0.32 7.34 -19.59
N SER A 762 -0.72 6.66 -19.13
CA SER A 762 -1.55 7.09 -18.01
C SER A 762 -1.20 6.30 -16.76
N LEU A 763 -1.02 7.01 -15.64
CA LEU A 763 -0.66 6.44 -14.34
C LEU A 763 -1.84 6.61 -13.40
N ALA A 764 -2.61 5.54 -13.19
CA ALA A 764 -3.74 5.50 -12.27
C ALA A 764 -3.24 5.33 -10.83
N TRP A 765 -2.76 6.43 -10.25
CA TRP A 765 -2.10 6.44 -8.93
C TRP A 765 -3.02 6.01 -7.78
N GLY A 766 -2.47 5.21 -6.88
CA GLY A 766 -2.96 5.05 -5.52
C GLY A 766 -2.75 6.30 -4.66
N LEU A 767 -3.00 6.17 -3.36
CA LEU A 767 -2.87 7.28 -2.41
C LEU A 767 -1.39 7.65 -2.20
N TRP A 768 -1.05 8.93 -2.18
CA TRP A 768 0.28 9.41 -1.81
C TRP A 768 0.29 9.96 -0.37
N GLU A 769 1.34 9.62 0.39
CA GLU A 769 1.63 10.13 1.72
C GLU A 769 2.44 11.44 1.60
N GLN A 770 1.74 12.59 1.55
CA GLN A 770 2.36 13.92 1.57
C GLN A 770 1.45 14.96 2.24
N GLU A 771 2.02 15.82 3.09
CA GLU A 771 1.37 17.06 3.56
C GLU A 771 1.13 18.02 2.38
N GLY A 772 -0.10 18.52 2.24
CA GLY A 772 -0.53 19.42 1.16
C GLY A 772 -0.89 18.72 -0.17
N ALA A 773 -0.87 17.39 -0.24
CA ALA A 773 -1.40 16.63 -1.37
C ALA A 773 -2.95 16.63 -1.38
N MET A 774 -3.56 16.22 -2.48
CA MET A 774 -5.02 16.06 -2.60
C MET A 774 -5.63 15.13 -1.52
N ALA A 775 -4.79 14.31 -0.88
CA ALA A 775 -5.13 13.47 0.28
C ALA A 775 -5.51 14.25 1.55
N ASP A 776 -5.09 15.52 1.69
CA ASP A 776 -5.44 16.36 2.86
C ASP A 776 -6.87 16.91 2.83
N ALA A 777 -7.55 16.83 1.68
CA ALA A 777 -8.97 17.12 1.57
C ALA A 777 -9.86 15.99 2.13
N LEU A 778 -9.28 14.82 2.44
CA LEU A 778 -9.99 13.71 3.07
C LEU A 778 -10.01 13.90 4.59
N ASP A 779 -11.21 13.87 5.18
CA ASP A 779 -11.37 13.78 6.62
C ASP A 779 -10.81 12.45 7.18
N GLU A 780 -10.65 12.36 8.49
CA GLU A 780 -10.18 11.15 9.19
C GLU A 780 -11.02 9.90 8.83
N ALA A 781 -12.31 10.10 8.53
CA ALA A 781 -13.23 9.06 8.11
C ALA A 781 -12.97 8.57 6.67
N GLY A 782 -12.49 9.43 5.77
CA GLY A 782 -12.04 9.11 4.42
C GLY A 782 -10.77 8.26 4.43
N ARG A 783 -9.74 8.65 5.19
CA ARG A 783 -8.50 7.86 5.35
C ARG A 783 -8.79 6.49 6.00
N SER A 784 -9.62 6.46 7.04
CA SER A 784 -10.04 5.20 7.70
C SER A 784 -10.89 4.29 6.80
N ARG A 785 -11.75 4.84 5.91
CA ARG A 785 -12.53 4.03 4.94
C ARG A 785 -11.63 3.40 3.87
N MET A 786 -10.58 4.09 3.43
CA MET A 786 -9.65 3.59 2.41
C MET A 786 -8.58 2.65 2.98
N ALA A 787 -8.09 2.89 4.20
CA ALA A 787 -7.28 1.87 4.90
C ALA A 787 -8.07 0.56 5.05
N ARG A 788 -9.38 0.67 5.31
CA ARG A 788 -10.29 -0.49 5.27
C ARG A 788 -10.48 -1.07 3.87
N SER A 789 -10.25 -0.34 2.78
CA SER A 789 -10.39 -0.82 1.40
C SER A 789 -9.19 -1.61 0.86
N GLY A 790 -8.18 -1.88 1.70
CA GLY A 790 -6.99 -2.64 1.30
C GLY A 790 -6.03 -1.86 0.40
N VAL A 791 -6.20 -0.54 0.28
CA VAL A 791 -5.28 0.35 -0.44
C VAL A 791 -4.46 1.15 0.57
N LEU A 792 -3.14 0.97 0.52
CA LEU A 792 -2.18 1.64 1.41
C LEU A 792 -1.61 2.89 0.75
N ALA A 793 -1.13 3.84 1.56
CA ALA A 793 -0.46 5.03 1.07
C ALA A 793 0.94 4.69 0.52
N LEU A 794 1.31 5.37 -0.57
CA LEU A 794 2.62 5.37 -1.19
C LEU A 794 3.44 6.51 -0.60
N THR A 795 4.65 6.21 -0.15
CA THR A 795 5.61 7.25 0.21
C THR A 795 5.99 8.06 -1.04
N THR A 796 6.51 9.27 -0.84
CA THR A 796 7.00 10.08 -1.96
C THR A 796 8.09 9.36 -2.76
N GLU A 797 9.01 8.68 -2.08
CA GLU A 797 10.09 7.92 -2.70
C GLU A 797 9.55 6.76 -3.53
N ASP A 798 8.60 5.99 -3.00
CA ASP A 798 7.93 4.92 -3.75
C ASP A 798 7.19 5.44 -4.97
N GLY A 799 6.49 6.57 -4.82
CA GLY A 799 5.78 7.20 -5.92
C GLY A 799 6.71 7.61 -7.06
N LEU A 800 7.84 8.27 -6.76
CA LEU A 800 8.83 8.65 -7.78
C LEU A 800 9.50 7.45 -8.44
N ARG A 801 9.79 6.39 -7.68
CA ARG A 801 10.33 5.14 -8.22
C ARG A 801 9.34 4.46 -9.17
N LEU A 802 8.07 4.37 -8.78
CA LEU A 802 7.02 3.80 -9.63
C LEU A 802 6.80 4.64 -10.89
N PHE A 803 6.99 5.96 -10.81
CA PHE A 803 6.96 6.84 -11.97
C PHE A 803 8.07 6.47 -12.96
N ASP A 804 9.30 6.28 -12.49
CA ASP A 804 10.43 5.88 -13.34
C ASP A 804 10.20 4.52 -13.99
N ALA A 805 9.76 3.53 -13.20
CA ALA A 805 9.41 2.20 -13.70
C ALA A 805 8.30 2.27 -14.77
N ALA A 806 7.31 3.13 -14.57
CA ALA A 806 6.20 3.28 -15.50
C ALA A 806 6.59 3.98 -16.81
N LEU A 807 7.56 4.89 -16.79
CA LEU A 807 8.10 5.51 -18.02
C LEU A 807 8.92 4.52 -18.87
N ALA A 808 9.51 3.51 -18.23
CA ALA A 808 10.24 2.44 -18.90
C ALA A 808 9.32 1.30 -19.37
N ALA A 809 8.15 1.13 -18.74
CA ALA A 809 7.20 0.08 -19.04
C ALA A 809 6.44 0.31 -20.36
N ASP A 810 6.10 -0.78 -21.03
CA ASP A 810 5.46 -0.76 -22.34
C ASP A 810 3.96 -1.04 -22.26
N ALA A 811 3.26 -0.22 -21.47
CA ALA A 811 1.82 -0.27 -21.33
C ALA A 811 1.22 1.15 -21.45
N PRO A 812 0.05 1.31 -22.11
CA PRO A 812 -0.62 2.62 -22.21
C PRO A 812 -1.17 3.11 -20.87
N VAL A 813 -1.53 2.19 -19.98
CA VAL A 813 -2.14 2.49 -18.68
C VAL A 813 -1.50 1.58 -17.66
N LEU A 814 -1.00 2.17 -16.58
CA LEU A 814 -0.44 1.47 -15.43
C LEU A 814 -1.14 1.97 -14.17
N VAL A 815 -1.20 1.12 -13.16
CA VAL A 815 -1.86 1.38 -11.88
C VAL A 815 -0.80 1.25 -10.78
N PRO A 816 -0.07 2.33 -10.44
CA PRO A 816 0.87 2.30 -9.35
C PRO A 816 0.10 2.45 -8.02
N VAL A 817 -0.08 1.35 -7.31
CA VAL A 817 -0.88 1.28 -6.09
C VAL A 817 -0.28 0.27 -5.11
N ARG A 818 -0.27 0.59 -3.82
CA ARG A 818 0.13 -0.35 -2.77
C ARG A 818 -1.12 -1.02 -2.23
N LEU A 819 -1.21 -2.34 -2.36
CA LEU A 819 -2.36 -3.13 -1.90
C LEU A 819 -1.98 -3.99 -0.70
N ASP A 820 -2.87 -4.06 0.29
CA ASP A 820 -2.89 -5.08 1.32
C ASP A 820 -3.73 -6.25 0.80
N THR A 821 -3.07 -7.19 0.13
CA THR A 821 -3.71 -8.34 -0.51
C THR A 821 -4.37 -9.28 0.50
N THR A 822 -3.90 -9.30 1.76
CA THR A 822 -4.51 -10.08 2.84
C THR A 822 -5.85 -9.47 3.25
N ALA A 823 -5.90 -8.16 3.50
CA ALA A 823 -7.15 -7.46 3.79
C ALA A 823 -8.17 -7.53 2.64
N LEU A 824 -7.69 -7.55 1.39
CA LEU A 824 -8.54 -7.74 0.21
C LEU A 824 -9.10 -9.17 0.10
N ARG A 825 -8.29 -10.19 0.38
CA ARG A 825 -8.73 -11.60 0.35
C ARG A 825 -9.71 -11.94 1.47
N ASP A 826 -9.52 -11.40 2.67
CA ASP A 826 -10.46 -11.58 3.79
C ASP A 826 -11.84 -10.95 3.49
N ARG A 827 -11.90 -9.97 2.57
CA ARG A 827 -13.13 -9.36 2.07
C ARG A 827 -13.76 -10.08 0.89
N ALA A 828 -13.02 -10.89 0.15
CA ALA A 828 -13.52 -11.64 -1.00
C ALA A 828 -14.58 -12.71 -0.63
N ALA A 829 -14.84 -12.91 0.67
CA ALA A 829 -16.02 -13.60 1.17
C ALA A 829 -17.34 -12.77 1.02
N GLY A 830 -17.28 -11.54 0.50
CA GLY A 830 -18.39 -10.66 0.12
C GLY A 830 -18.19 -9.97 -1.26
N THR A 831 -19.08 -9.04 -1.64
CA THR A 831 -19.04 -8.33 -2.93
C THR A 831 -17.77 -7.48 -3.10
N VAL A 832 -16.84 -7.92 -3.95
CA VAL A 832 -15.58 -7.23 -4.25
C VAL A 832 -15.81 -6.12 -5.29
N PRO A 833 -15.18 -4.93 -5.16
CA PRO A 833 -15.18 -3.93 -6.24
C PRO A 833 -14.39 -4.46 -7.43
N ALA A 834 -15.02 -4.65 -8.59
CA ALA A 834 -14.27 -4.89 -9.82
C ALA A 834 -13.35 -3.68 -10.11
N PRO A 835 -12.09 -3.86 -10.58
CA PRO A 835 -11.45 -5.10 -11.02
C PRO A 835 -10.55 -5.84 -9.98
N LEU A 836 -10.76 -5.69 -8.66
CA LEU A 836 -9.92 -6.35 -7.64
C LEU A 836 -10.11 -7.87 -7.56
#